data_AF-A0A8X6HU96-F1
#
_entry.id   AF-A0A8X6HU96-F1
#
_cell.length_a   1.000
_cell.length_b   1.000
_cell.length_c   1.000
_cell.angle_alpha   90.00
_cell.angle_beta   90.00
_cell.angle_gamma   90.00
#
_symmetry.space_group_name_H-M   'P 1'
#
loop_
_entity.id
_entity.type
_entity.pdbx_description
1 polymer ?
#
loop_
_entity_poly.entity_id
_entity_poly.type
_entity_poly.pdbx_seq_one_letter_code
_entity_poly.pdbx_strand_id
1 'polypeptide(L)'
;MFCFTVLGLPPPKTNKGNKAGPSYSSSSYEDSYASFQDAGYLVISNLVLFTRPCSSNGVGYVGGPAGPGGPAGPGGIPGPQGKPIQIVPAGPGTTPGAVAYGPAGPGGFGGPSTTSIKDVRNYFPETWLFQLEMTNPYGVYVSNETLPDTITEWEGSAVCINPNDGLGLSNTTSIRGFQAFFISYTLPISVIRGEEFVVVVSIFSYVNAALPVTVNLEQPKGFVVTSDSTKGDVCVQPNTSNSIRLKLKATTVGNVNITVRAETASSSQVCGNSPVYPSYARDAITQSFEVEAEGFPSENVHSILFCPTDKPNNTFTANYRLSLPNDVVPDSARAFVDVTGNVLGPAIRNLNSLVALPTGCGEQNMVKFTPNYLVLDYLSDIGKLTDDIKSTAIQNLNTGYQRELNYRHGDGSFSAFGESDKQGSMFLTSFVLRSFYEAQRYITIDNNILNRMQKWITSRQQADGCFPDVGKIIDTGIQGGLNNDKNEGAITAYVAASLLISKYPDNTVITRAMTCLSNNPASSPYETFLYSYTEALAGDNSKAQKRIADIKPRVITKDGIEYYRNPNGTKTINVETAAYAVLSNLQVGNSKQDVLPLVRYLTSNLNPQGGFYSTQDTCVGLHALSNFAMLVYKDPVDIKVSITGGIQEAVQINENNKLLVQRNMVSQVPSTLKIQAFGPGCGLIQTSLRYNTNTPPEKQQFYLQVTGQCTSADCKQGKITTFVSYLPKGKIAGMSVVQIKMITGISPVRDSVKKLASDPNNIIIRADVEDNQVICYFWEISNNYMSFEFDVEKVVEVENPQPGTAKVFDYYAPEYSASTSYTFKNSVSP
;
A
#
# COMPACT_ATOMS: atom_id res chain seq x y z
N MET A 1 2.73 -34.78 -5.88
CA MET A 1 3.77 -33.75 -6.15
C MET A 1 3.05 -32.41 -6.19
N PHE A 2 3.54 -31.40 -5.46
CA PHE A 2 3.01 -30.04 -5.55
C PHE A 2 3.64 -29.35 -6.74
N CYS A 3 2.88 -28.66 -7.57
CA CYS A 3 3.43 -27.87 -8.66
C CYS A 3 2.88 -26.44 -8.60
N PHE A 4 3.75 -25.48 -8.83
CA PHE A 4 3.50 -24.06 -8.78
C PHE A 4 3.75 -23.49 -10.16
N THR A 5 2.76 -22.84 -10.78
CA THR A 5 2.91 -22.28 -12.14
C THR A 5 2.85 -20.76 -12.08
N VAL A 6 3.59 -20.07 -12.95
CA VAL A 6 3.46 -18.62 -13.15
C VAL A 6 3.62 -18.30 -14.63
N LEU A 7 2.68 -17.54 -15.21
CA LEU A 7 2.80 -16.94 -16.53
C LEU A 7 2.87 -15.41 -16.40
N GLY A 8 3.94 -14.82 -16.90
CA GLY A 8 4.19 -13.37 -16.87
C GLY A 8 4.42 -12.78 -18.26
N LEU A 9 4.41 -11.45 -18.33
CA LEU A 9 4.82 -10.72 -19.53
C LEU A 9 6.37 -10.77 -19.67
N PRO A 10 6.90 -10.93 -20.89
CA PRO A 10 8.35 -10.95 -21.09
C PRO A 10 8.98 -9.59 -20.74
N PRO A 11 10.15 -9.56 -20.09
CA PRO A 11 10.85 -8.31 -19.79
C PRO A 11 11.33 -7.59 -21.08
N PRO A 12 11.42 -6.25 -21.09
CA PRO A 12 11.92 -5.50 -22.25
C PRO A 12 13.37 -5.90 -22.57
N LYS A 13 13.60 -6.40 -23.79
CA LYS A 13 14.93 -6.83 -24.26
C LYS A 13 15.89 -5.65 -24.32
N THR A 14 16.87 -5.62 -23.41
CA THR A 14 18.01 -4.69 -23.51
C THR A 14 19.07 -5.30 -24.42
N ASN A 15 19.40 -4.61 -25.52
CA ASN A 15 20.45 -5.02 -26.46
C ASN A 15 21.82 -4.95 -25.76
N LYS A 16 22.35 -6.08 -25.28
CA LYS A 16 23.77 -6.22 -24.94
C LYS A 16 24.53 -6.75 -26.16
N GLY A 17 25.44 -5.91 -26.68
CA GLY A 17 26.28 -6.24 -27.83
C GLY A 17 27.25 -7.38 -27.56
N ASN A 18 27.36 -8.30 -28.52
CA ASN A 18 28.32 -9.38 -28.57
C ASN A 18 29.77 -8.86 -28.62
N LYS A 19 30.62 -9.33 -27.69
CA LYS A 19 32.08 -9.40 -27.89
C LYS A 19 32.50 -10.86 -27.79
N ALA A 20 33.03 -11.39 -28.90
CA ALA A 20 33.63 -12.71 -28.96
C ALA A 20 35.05 -12.69 -28.39
N GLY A 21 35.38 -13.72 -27.60
CA GLY A 21 36.73 -14.09 -27.14
C GLY A 21 36.88 -15.62 -27.20
N PRO A 22 38.11 -16.15 -27.32
CA PRO A 22 38.37 -17.44 -27.97
C PRO A 22 38.14 -18.67 -27.08
N SER A 23 37.82 -19.78 -27.74
CA SER A 23 37.45 -21.07 -27.16
C SER A 23 38.56 -21.74 -26.32
N TYR A 24 38.17 -22.29 -25.18
CA TYR A 24 38.82 -23.45 -24.55
C TYR A 24 37.75 -24.50 -24.22
N SER A 25 38.13 -25.78 -24.32
CA SER A 25 37.27 -26.96 -24.32
C SER A 25 36.22 -26.99 -23.21
N SER A 26 34.94 -27.05 -23.56
CA SER A 26 33.84 -27.21 -22.60
C SER A 26 33.62 -28.67 -22.24
N SER A 27 34.00 -29.05 -21.02
CA SER A 27 33.26 -30.08 -20.30
C SER A 27 31.88 -29.49 -19.95
N SER A 28 30.80 -30.12 -20.40
CA SER A 28 29.42 -29.69 -20.11
C SER A 28 29.04 -30.03 -18.67
N TYR A 29 29.51 -29.21 -17.73
CA TYR A 29 29.08 -29.22 -16.34
C TYR A 29 28.21 -28.00 -16.10
N GLU A 30 26.93 -28.21 -15.83
CA GLU A 30 26.02 -27.16 -15.38
C GLU A 30 25.90 -27.22 -13.85
N ASP A 31 26.13 -26.07 -13.21
CA ASP A 31 25.90 -25.92 -11.77
C ASP A 31 24.39 -25.93 -11.51
N SER A 32 23.90 -26.82 -10.65
CA SER A 32 22.48 -26.85 -10.24
C SER A 32 21.99 -25.51 -9.65
N TYR A 33 22.90 -24.64 -9.19
CA TYR A 33 22.58 -23.27 -8.78
C TYR A 33 22.21 -22.37 -9.95
N ALA A 34 22.83 -22.55 -11.12
CA ALA A 34 22.56 -21.76 -12.32
C ALA A 34 21.10 -21.87 -12.75
N SER A 35 20.48 -23.05 -12.56
CA SER A 35 19.05 -23.25 -12.86
C SER A 35 18.11 -22.33 -12.05
N PHE A 36 18.50 -21.94 -10.83
CA PHE A 36 17.73 -20.97 -10.05
C PHE A 36 17.94 -19.54 -10.55
N GLN A 37 19.17 -19.21 -10.94
CA GLN A 37 19.50 -17.89 -11.49
C GLN A 37 18.82 -17.65 -12.85
N ASP A 38 18.85 -18.64 -13.73
CA ASP A 38 18.25 -18.59 -15.07
C ASP A 38 16.71 -18.49 -15.00
N ALA A 39 16.11 -19.13 -14.01
CA ALA A 39 14.67 -19.03 -13.74
C ALA A 39 14.28 -17.76 -12.95
N GLY A 40 15.23 -16.86 -12.68
CA GLY A 40 14.98 -15.59 -11.99
C GLY A 40 14.66 -15.72 -10.50
N TYR A 41 14.97 -16.87 -9.89
CA TYR A 41 14.73 -17.13 -8.48
C TYR A 41 15.91 -16.72 -7.59
N LEU A 42 15.60 -16.13 -6.43
CA LEU A 42 16.58 -15.85 -5.39
C LEU A 42 16.60 -17.02 -4.39
N VAL A 43 17.72 -17.73 -4.29
CA VAL A 43 17.90 -18.79 -3.28
C VAL A 43 18.42 -18.18 -2.00
N ILE A 44 17.58 -18.15 -0.97
CA ILE A 44 17.97 -17.69 0.37
C ILE A 44 18.11 -18.93 1.26
N SER A 45 19.32 -19.17 1.76
CA SER A 45 19.61 -20.26 2.68
C SER A 45 20.47 -19.77 3.83
N ASN A 46 20.21 -20.27 5.04
CA ASN A 46 21.07 -20.09 6.21
C ASN A 46 22.14 -21.20 6.31
N LEU A 47 22.31 -22.02 5.27
CA LEU A 47 23.28 -23.10 5.17
C LEU A 47 24.19 -22.90 3.94
N VAL A 48 25.39 -23.49 3.97
CA VAL A 48 26.28 -23.55 2.80
C VAL A 48 25.61 -24.43 1.74
N LEU A 49 25.29 -23.85 0.58
CA LEU A 49 24.70 -24.56 -0.54
C LEU A 49 25.77 -25.41 -1.24
N PHE A 50 25.63 -26.73 -1.15
CA PHE A 50 26.43 -27.68 -1.92
C PHE A 50 25.69 -28.06 -3.18
N THR A 51 26.19 -27.61 -4.34
CA THR A 51 25.64 -27.98 -5.63
C THR A 51 26.32 -29.27 -6.11
N ARG A 52 25.53 -30.26 -6.52
CA ARG A 52 26.06 -31.48 -7.14
C ARG A 52 25.98 -31.30 -8.65
N PRO A 53 27.07 -31.47 -9.42
CA PRO A 53 27.02 -31.33 -10.86
C PRO A 53 26.10 -32.40 -11.47
N CYS A 54 25.17 -31.96 -12.33
CA CYS A 54 24.33 -32.85 -13.12
C CYS A 54 25.03 -33.20 -14.43
N SER A 55 25.07 -34.49 -14.81
CA SER A 55 25.63 -34.90 -16.10
C SER A 55 24.65 -34.55 -17.23
N SER A 56 25.11 -33.82 -18.26
CA SER A 56 24.30 -33.60 -19.47
C SER A 56 24.12 -34.92 -20.23
N ASN A 57 23.01 -35.62 -20.00
CA ASN A 57 22.60 -36.71 -20.90
C ASN A 57 22.01 -36.09 -22.16
N GLY A 58 22.86 -35.86 -23.17
CA GLY A 58 22.44 -35.43 -24.49
C GLY A 58 21.57 -36.52 -25.14
N VAL A 59 20.26 -36.36 -25.11
CA VAL A 59 19.36 -37.12 -25.98
C VAL A 59 19.42 -36.47 -27.36
N GLY A 60 20.30 -37.00 -28.21
CA GLY A 60 20.43 -36.55 -29.59
C GLY A 60 19.16 -36.85 -30.38
N TYR A 61 18.40 -35.81 -30.72
CA TYR A 61 17.45 -35.87 -31.81
C TYR A 61 18.20 -35.60 -33.12
N VAL A 62 18.29 -36.63 -33.97
CA VAL A 62 18.80 -36.52 -35.33
C VAL A 62 17.77 -35.75 -36.17
N GLY A 63 18.01 -34.45 -36.38
CA GLY A 63 17.24 -33.64 -37.32
C GLY A 63 17.68 -33.92 -38.76
N GLY A 64 16.76 -34.40 -39.60
CA GLY A 64 16.94 -34.44 -41.05
C GLY A 64 16.90 -33.03 -41.67
N PRO A 65 17.38 -32.84 -42.91
CA PRO A 65 17.62 -31.51 -43.47
C PRO A 65 16.31 -30.74 -43.72
N ALA A 66 16.29 -29.47 -43.30
CA ALA A 66 15.22 -28.53 -43.58
C ALA A 66 15.22 -28.10 -45.07
N GLY A 67 14.08 -28.31 -45.75
CA GLY A 67 13.78 -27.68 -47.04
C GLY A 67 13.32 -26.22 -46.86
N PRO A 68 13.40 -25.38 -47.92
CA PRO A 68 13.27 -23.94 -47.78
C PRO A 68 11.82 -23.45 -47.75
N GLY A 69 11.56 -22.53 -46.80
CA GLY A 69 10.67 -21.36 -46.96
C GLY A 69 9.15 -21.58 -47.08
N GLY A 70 8.43 -21.38 -45.98
CA GLY A 70 6.99 -21.11 -45.96
C GLY A 70 6.56 -20.47 -44.63
N PRO A 71 5.56 -19.57 -44.59
CA PRO A 71 5.21 -18.80 -43.39
C PRO A 71 4.64 -19.71 -42.29
N ALA A 72 5.25 -19.66 -41.11
CA ALA A 72 4.91 -20.49 -39.96
C ALA A 72 3.60 -20.02 -39.30
N GLY A 73 2.59 -20.90 -39.27
CA GLY A 73 1.46 -20.80 -38.34
C GLY A 73 1.88 -21.14 -36.89
N PRO A 74 0.99 -20.96 -35.89
CA PRO A 74 1.32 -21.25 -34.50
C PRO A 74 1.65 -22.73 -34.32
N GLY A 75 2.89 -23.03 -33.93
CA GLY A 75 3.33 -24.38 -33.60
C GLY A 75 2.57 -24.92 -32.38
N GLY A 76 2.26 -26.22 -32.37
CA GLY A 76 1.62 -26.89 -31.24
C GLY A 76 2.58 -26.98 -30.05
N ILE A 77 2.06 -26.69 -28.85
CA ILE A 77 2.82 -26.85 -27.60
C ILE A 77 2.83 -28.35 -27.25
N PRO A 78 4.00 -28.99 -27.09
CA PRO A 78 4.10 -30.37 -26.65
C PRO A 78 3.53 -30.51 -25.23
N GLY A 79 2.46 -31.29 -25.05
CA GLY A 79 1.95 -31.63 -23.72
C GLY A 79 2.58 -32.92 -23.17
N PRO A 80 2.30 -33.26 -21.90
CA PRO A 80 2.86 -34.45 -21.27
C PRO A 80 2.50 -35.73 -22.05
N GLN A 81 3.47 -36.65 -22.17
CA GLN A 81 3.39 -37.89 -22.95
C GLN A 81 3.23 -37.71 -24.48
N GLY A 82 3.62 -36.56 -25.03
CA GLY A 82 3.55 -36.30 -26.48
C GLY A 82 2.13 -36.01 -26.99
N LYS A 83 1.16 -35.83 -26.09
CA LYS A 83 -0.18 -35.37 -26.44
C LYS A 83 -0.17 -33.84 -26.50
N PRO A 84 -0.58 -33.19 -27.60
CA PRO A 84 -0.58 -31.73 -27.71
C PRO A 84 -1.50 -31.10 -26.68
N ILE A 85 -1.11 -29.95 -26.10
CA ILE A 85 -2.04 -29.10 -25.36
C ILE A 85 -3.13 -28.66 -26.35
N GLN A 86 -4.38 -29.01 -26.07
CA GLN A 86 -5.49 -28.61 -26.95
C GLN A 86 -5.84 -27.15 -26.70
N ILE A 87 -5.33 -26.28 -27.57
CA ILE A 87 -5.82 -24.90 -27.70
C ILE A 87 -7.04 -24.97 -28.60
N VAL A 88 -8.23 -24.82 -28.03
CA VAL A 88 -9.47 -24.76 -28.79
C VAL A 88 -9.73 -23.28 -29.12
N PRO A 89 -9.78 -22.88 -30.40
CA PRO A 89 -10.18 -21.52 -30.78
C PRO A 89 -11.59 -21.24 -30.28
N ALA A 90 -11.81 -20.03 -29.76
CA ALA A 90 -13.15 -19.54 -29.45
C ALA A 90 -13.91 -19.20 -30.75
N GLY A 91 -14.27 -20.23 -31.50
CA GLY A 91 -15.17 -20.15 -32.66
C GLY A 91 -14.60 -19.58 -33.97
N PRO A 92 -15.42 -19.57 -35.04
CA PRO A 92 -15.03 -19.07 -36.34
C PRO A 92 -14.81 -17.55 -36.29
N GLY A 93 -13.64 -17.08 -36.73
CA GLY A 93 -13.31 -15.65 -36.85
C GLY A 93 -12.08 -15.18 -36.07
N THR A 94 -11.50 -16.01 -35.20
CA THR A 94 -10.31 -15.65 -34.40
C THR A 94 -8.98 -15.80 -35.15
N THR A 95 -8.96 -16.45 -36.31
CA THR A 95 -7.75 -16.63 -37.15
C THR A 95 -8.12 -16.86 -38.62
N PRO A 96 -7.65 -16.04 -39.57
CA PRO A 96 -7.63 -16.43 -40.97
C PRO A 96 -6.61 -17.54 -41.21
N GLY A 97 -7.04 -18.74 -41.64
CA GLY A 97 -6.14 -19.75 -42.22
C GLY A 97 -5.97 -21.10 -41.51
N ALA A 98 -6.71 -21.40 -40.43
CA ALA A 98 -6.66 -22.74 -39.84
C ALA A 98 -7.56 -23.73 -40.61
N VAL A 99 -7.00 -24.43 -41.60
CA VAL A 99 -7.62 -25.63 -42.19
C VAL A 99 -7.08 -26.85 -41.46
N ALA A 100 -7.90 -27.49 -40.62
CA ALA A 100 -7.55 -28.79 -40.05
C ALA A 100 -7.72 -29.88 -41.11
N TYR A 101 -6.61 -30.37 -41.67
CA TYR A 101 -6.63 -31.61 -42.45
C TYR A 101 -6.67 -32.81 -41.49
N GLY A 102 -7.84 -33.44 -41.40
CA GLY A 102 -8.03 -34.77 -40.81
C GLY A 102 -8.88 -35.64 -41.75
N PRO A 103 -8.69 -36.97 -41.78
CA PRO A 103 -9.39 -37.83 -42.73
C PRO A 103 -10.89 -37.85 -42.47
N ALA A 104 -11.68 -37.80 -43.54
CA ALA A 104 -13.14 -37.81 -43.51
C ALA A 104 -13.70 -39.08 -42.84
N GLY A 105 -14.56 -38.88 -41.84
CA GLY A 105 -15.53 -39.88 -41.35
C GLY A 105 -16.95 -39.38 -41.66
N PRO A 106 -17.88 -40.22 -42.13
CA PRO A 106 -19.20 -39.78 -42.58
C PRO A 106 -20.18 -39.70 -41.42
N GLY A 107 -20.72 -38.50 -41.14
CA GLY A 107 -21.88 -38.37 -40.25
C GLY A 107 -22.22 -36.94 -39.81
N GLY A 108 -23.28 -36.37 -40.41
CA GLY A 108 -24.21 -35.45 -39.74
C GLY A 108 -23.80 -33.98 -39.57
N PHE A 109 -24.28 -33.12 -40.47
CA PHE A 109 -24.31 -31.67 -40.29
C PHE A 109 -25.23 -31.27 -39.11
N GLY A 110 -24.65 -30.77 -38.02
CA GLY A 110 -25.33 -29.96 -37.01
C GLY A 110 -25.11 -28.48 -37.32
N GLY A 111 -26.19 -27.70 -37.36
CA GLY A 111 -26.18 -26.27 -37.75
C GLY A 111 -25.34 -25.35 -36.84
N PRO A 112 -25.14 -24.09 -37.25
CA PRO A 112 -24.25 -23.16 -36.57
C PRO A 112 -24.76 -22.88 -35.16
N SER A 113 -24.02 -23.38 -34.18
CA SER A 113 -24.22 -23.06 -32.77
C SER A 113 -23.70 -21.64 -32.55
N THR A 114 -24.62 -20.69 -32.42
CA THR A 114 -24.35 -19.32 -31.97
C THR A 114 -23.88 -19.36 -30.51
N THR A 115 -22.58 -19.49 -30.30
CA THR A 115 -21.96 -19.36 -28.98
C THR A 115 -21.23 -18.02 -28.93
N SER A 116 -21.50 -17.23 -27.90
CA SER A 116 -21.23 -15.80 -27.79
C SER A 116 -19.76 -15.43 -28.00
N ILE A 117 -19.49 -14.64 -29.05
CA ILE A 117 -18.26 -13.85 -29.17
C ILE A 117 -18.20 -12.94 -27.94
N LYS A 118 -17.09 -12.95 -27.20
CA LYS A 118 -16.89 -11.98 -26.11
C LYS A 118 -16.77 -10.60 -26.76
N ASP A 119 -17.85 -9.81 -26.69
CA ASP A 119 -18.02 -8.57 -27.47
C ASP A 119 -17.06 -7.44 -27.08
N VAL A 120 -16.36 -7.56 -25.94
CA VAL A 120 -15.47 -6.53 -25.36
C VAL A 120 -14.36 -7.20 -24.53
N ARG A 121 -13.12 -6.77 -24.75
CA ARG A 121 -11.93 -7.07 -23.94
C ARG A 121 -11.85 -6.14 -22.74
N ASN A 122 -11.82 -6.70 -21.54
CA ASN A 122 -11.83 -5.93 -20.28
C ASN A 122 -10.97 -6.55 -19.17
N TYR A 123 -10.30 -7.67 -19.43
CA TYR A 123 -9.45 -8.36 -18.45
C TYR A 123 -7.98 -8.32 -18.86
N PHE A 124 -7.22 -7.38 -18.29
CA PHE A 124 -5.80 -7.12 -18.58
C PHE A 124 -4.95 -7.24 -17.31
N PRO A 125 -4.74 -8.46 -16.77
CA PRO A 125 -3.88 -8.67 -15.62
C PRO A 125 -2.40 -8.54 -15.99
N GLU A 126 -1.55 -8.17 -15.03
CA GLU A 126 -0.08 -8.17 -15.18
C GLU A 126 0.51 -9.59 -15.06
N THR A 127 -0.08 -10.44 -14.22
CA THR A 127 0.34 -11.84 -13.98
C THR A 127 -0.86 -12.77 -14.09
N TRP A 128 -0.67 -13.95 -14.69
CA TRP A 128 -1.72 -14.96 -14.88
C TRP A 128 -1.27 -16.34 -14.40
N LEU A 129 -2.23 -17.15 -13.92
CA LEU A 129 -2.02 -18.50 -13.36
C LEU A 129 -0.99 -18.62 -12.23
N PHE A 130 -0.91 -17.64 -11.33
CA PHE A 130 -0.10 -17.75 -10.10
C PHE A 130 -0.82 -18.65 -9.07
N GLN A 131 -0.69 -19.97 -9.21
CA GLN A 131 -1.46 -20.97 -8.45
C GLN A 131 -0.58 -22.13 -7.98
N LEU A 132 -0.95 -22.73 -6.85
CA LEU A 132 -0.33 -23.93 -6.29
C LEU A 132 -1.31 -25.10 -6.37
N GLU A 133 -0.90 -26.17 -7.06
CA GLU A 133 -1.79 -27.30 -7.34
C GLU A 133 -1.14 -28.64 -6.97
N MET A 134 -1.99 -29.60 -6.58
CA MET A 134 -1.56 -30.97 -6.33
C MET A 134 -1.79 -31.81 -7.59
N THR A 135 -0.70 -32.38 -8.10
CA THR A 135 -0.79 -33.35 -9.21
C THR A 135 -1.45 -34.64 -8.74
N ASN A 136 -2.07 -35.35 -9.69
CA ASN A 136 -2.58 -36.70 -9.44
C ASN A 136 -1.42 -37.69 -9.11
N PRO A 137 -1.72 -38.94 -8.69
CA PRO A 137 -0.70 -39.94 -8.37
C PRO A 137 0.26 -40.28 -9.53
N TYR A 138 -0.09 -39.90 -10.77
CA TYR A 138 0.73 -40.08 -11.97
C TYR A 138 1.56 -38.83 -12.33
N GLY A 139 1.56 -37.79 -11.47
CA GLY A 139 2.33 -36.56 -11.67
C GLY A 139 1.73 -35.59 -12.70
N VAL A 140 0.46 -35.74 -13.04
CA VAL A 140 -0.22 -34.89 -14.04
C VAL A 140 -1.28 -34.01 -13.38
N TYR A 141 -1.31 -32.74 -13.77
CA TYR A 141 -2.36 -31.78 -13.46
C TYR A 141 -2.87 -31.18 -14.77
N VAL A 142 -4.19 -31.04 -14.92
CA VAL A 142 -4.83 -30.45 -16.10
C VAL A 142 -5.90 -29.49 -15.61
N SER A 143 -5.75 -28.20 -15.95
CA SER A 143 -6.77 -27.18 -15.72
C SER A 143 -7.24 -26.59 -17.05
N ASN A 144 -8.51 -26.20 -17.10
CA ASN A 144 -9.09 -25.47 -18.22
C ASN A 144 -9.22 -24.01 -17.81
N GLU A 145 -8.39 -23.15 -18.41
CA GLU A 145 -8.33 -21.74 -18.07
C GLU A 145 -8.58 -20.88 -19.31
N THR A 146 -9.22 -19.73 -19.11
CA THR A 146 -9.44 -18.77 -20.19
C THR A 146 -8.27 -17.80 -20.23
N LEU A 147 -7.62 -17.68 -21.40
CA LEU A 147 -6.53 -16.72 -21.61
C LEU A 147 -7.00 -15.29 -21.31
N PRO A 148 -6.15 -14.44 -20.69
CA PRO A 148 -6.49 -13.04 -20.50
C PRO A 148 -6.67 -12.31 -21.82
N ASP A 149 -7.37 -11.18 -21.81
CA ASP A 149 -7.68 -10.43 -23.03
C ASP A 149 -6.46 -9.67 -23.59
N THR A 150 -5.31 -9.73 -22.90
CA THR A 150 -4.02 -9.16 -23.33
C THR A 150 -3.43 -9.94 -24.51
N ILE A 151 -3.22 -9.25 -25.63
CA ILE A 151 -2.59 -9.82 -26.83
C ILE A 151 -1.08 -9.75 -26.66
N THR A 152 -0.51 -10.83 -26.16
CA THR A 152 0.90 -10.96 -25.81
C THR A 152 1.32 -12.42 -25.91
N GLU A 153 2.64 -12.63 -25.86
CA GLU A 153 3.19 -13.92 -25.51
C GLU A 153 3.25 -14.01 -23.99
N TRP A 154 2.57 -15.00 -23.42
CA TRP A 154 2.63 -15.34 -22.00
C TRP A 154 3.72 -16.37 -21.83
N GLU A 155 4.78 -16.04 -21.09
CA GLU A 155 5.87 -16.96 -20.79
C GLU A 155 5.76 -17.43 -19.36
N GLY A 156 5.90 -18.74 -19.15
CA GLY A 156 5.73 -19.29 -17.82
C GLY A 156 6.41 -20.62 -17.62
N SER A 157 6.66 -20.90 -16.35
CA SER A 157 7.29 -22.13 -15.90
C SER A 157 6.53 -22.67 -14.70
N ALA A 158 6.78 -23.95 -14.42
CA ALA A 158 6.27 -24.64 -13.26
C ALA A 158 7.41 -25.10 -12.36
N VAL A 159 7.24 -24.94 -11.05
CA VAL A 159 8.13 -25.43 -10.01
C VAL A 159 7.41 -26.52 -9.24
N CYS A 160 7.95 -27.73 -9.23
CA CYS A 160 7.34 -28.87 -8.56
C CYS A 160 8.17 -29.34 -7.36
N ILE A 161 7.50 -29.76 -6.28
CA ILE A 161 8.10 -30.32 -5.07
C ILE A 161 7.52 -31.71 -4.81
N ASN A 162 8.39 -32.70 -4.66
CA ASN A 162 8.06 -34.07 -4.29
C ASN A 162 8.88 -34.49 -3.05
N PRO A 163 8.27 -35.10 -2.01
CA PRO A 163 8.99 -35.57 -0.83
C PRO A 163 10.13 -36.56 -1.12
N ASN A 164 10.02 -37.37 -2.18
CA ASN A 164 11.01 -38.38 -2.54
C ASN A 164 12.04 -37.86 -3.55
N ASP A 165 11.57 -37.12 -4.56
CA ASP A 165 12.39 -36.70 -5.71
C ASP A 165 12.92 -35.26 -5.60
N GLY A 166 12.51 -34.51 -4.58
CA GLY A 166 12.96 -33.14 -4.31
C GLY A 166 12.26 -32.08 -5.15
N LEU A 167 13.00 -31.03 -5.51
CA LEU A 167 12.54 -29.90 -6.33
C LEU A 167 12.80 -30.17 -7.81
N GLY A 168 11.82 -29.93 -8.66
CA GLY A 168 11.97 -29.91 -10.11
C GLY A 168 11.51 -28.57 -10.68
N LEU A 169 12.23 -28.05 -11.67
CA LEU A 169 11.81 -26.89 -12.46
C LEU A 169 11.45 -27.37 -13.87
N SER A 170 10.35 -26.86 -14.42
CA SER A 170 10.01 -27.07 -15.82
C SER A 170 10.80 -26.11 -16.71
N ASN A 171 10.94 -26.47 -17.97
CA ASN A 171 11.34 -25.50 -18.99
C ASN A 171 10.28 -24.41 -19.10
N THR A 172 10.71 -23.19 -19.43
CA THR A 172 9.81 -22.10 -19.79
C THR A 172 9.04 -22.49 -21.05
N THR A 173 7.72 -22.38 -20.97
CA THR A 173 6.80 -22.61 -22.07
C THR A 173 6.06 -21.32 -22.35
N SER A 174 5.81 -21.01 -23.61
CA SER A 174 5.04 -19.83 -23.99
C SER A 174 3.69 -20.19 -24.59
N ILE A 175 2.70 -19.36 -24.28
CA ILE A 175 1.37 -19.39 -24.88
C ILE A 175 1.15 -18.01 -25.50
N ARG A 176 1.00 -17.98 -26.82
CA ARG A 176 0.76 -16.72 -27.54
C ARG A 176 -0.74 -16.47 -27.68
N GLY A 177 -1.25 -15.48 -26.96
CA GLY A 177 -2.57 -14.91 -27.23
C GLY A 177 -2.46 -13.98 -28.43
N PHE A 178 -3.12 -14.33 -29.55
CA PHE A 178 -3.02 -13.55 -30.78
C PHE A 178 -4.38 -13.38 -31.45
N GLN A 179 -4.60 -12.16 -31.94
CA GLN A 179 -5.73 -11.80 -32.81
C GLN A 179 -5.16 -11.09 -34.04
N ALA A 180 -5.62 -11.45 -35.24
CA ALA A 180 -5.08 -10.88 -36.47
C ALA A 180 -5.39 -9.38 -36.66
N PHE A 181 -6.45 -8.89 -36.01
CA PHE A 181 -6.85 -7.49 -35.97
C PHE A 181 -7.22 -7.12 -34.54
N PHE A 182 -6.60 -6.08 -34.00
CA PHE A 182 -6.91 -5.59 -32.65
C PHE A 182 -6.54 -4.12 -32.47
N ILE A 183 -7.13 -3.50 -31.45
CA ILE A 183 -6.78 -2.16 -30.98
C ILE A 183 -6.04 -2.22 -29.65
N SER A 184 -5.34 -1.13 -29.31
CA SER A 184 -4.72 -0.91 -28.01
C SER A 184 -4.66 0.59 -27.73
N TYR A 185 -4.89 0.99 -26.48
CA TYR A 185 -4.68 2.37 -26.05
C TYR A 185 -4.13 2.41 -24.63
N THR A 186 -3.45 3.51 -24.30
CA THR A 186 -2.85 3.76 -22.99
C THR A 186 -3.54 4.95 -22.35
N LEU A 187 -3.87 4.83 -21.06
CA LEU A 187 -4.40 5.91 -20.25
C LEU A 187 -3.33 6.35 -19.23
N PRO A 188 -3.36 7.62 -18.77
CA PRO A 188 -2.62 8.02 -17.58
C PRO A 188 -3.11 7.23 -16.35
N ILE A 189 -2.42 7.35 -15.22
CA ILE A 189 -2.82 6.69 -13.95
C ILE A 189 -4.13 7.30 -13.43
N SER A 190 -4.21 8.64 -13.42
CA SER A 190 -5.43 9.42 -13.12
C SER A 190 -5.39 10.73 -13.92
N VAL A 191 -6.53 11.43 -14.01
CA VAL A 191 -6.65 12.81 -14.53
C VAL A 191 -7.48 13.63 -13.56
N ILE A 192 -7.33 14.94 -13.62
CA ILE A 192 -8.14 15.87 -12.83
C ILE A 192 -9.34 16.32 -13.67
N ARG A 193 -10.50 16.49 -13.04
CA ARG A 193 -11.69 17.02 -13.71
C ARG A 193 -11.40 18.34 -14.42
N GLY A 194 -11.91 18.48 -15.63
CA GLY A 194 -11.73 19.65 -16.49
C GLY A 194 -10.49 19.59 -17.39
N GLU A 195 -9.54 18.69 -17.13
CA GLU A 195 -8.38 18.46 -18.01
C GLU A 195 -8.81 17.79 -19.32
N GLU A 196 -8.06 18.11 -20.38
CA GLU A 196 -8.21 17.47 -21.69
C GLU A 196 -6.99 16.59 -21.94
N PHE A 197 -7.18 15.32 -22.27
CA PHE A 197 -6.07 14.40 -22.52
C PHE A 197 -6.28 13.65 -23.83
N VAL A 198 -5.16 13.24 -24.41
CA VAL A 198 -5.14 12.54 -25.69
C VAL A 198 -5.06 11.03 -25.45
N VAL A 199 -6.09 10.32 -25.85
CA VAL A 199 -6.07 8.85 -25.95
C VAL A 199 -5.58 8.47 -27.34
N VAL A 200 -4.41 7.84 -27.40
CA VAL A 200 -3.84 7.33 -28.65
C VAL A 200 -4.28 5.89 -28.83
N VAL A 201 -5.23 5.66 -29.75
CA VAL A 201 -5.72 4.34 -30.11
C VAL A 201 -4.88 3.81 -31.26
N SER A 202 -4.05 2.81 -30.97
CA SER A 202 -3.27 2.07 -31.96
C SER A 202 -4.09 0.90 -32.51
N ILE A 203 -4.18 0.79 -33.83
CA ILE A 203 -4.91 -0.23 -34.57
C ILE A 203 -3.88 -1.10 -35.28
N PHE A 204 -3.87 -2.39 -34.98
CA PHE A 204 -2.93 -3.35 -35.54
C PHE A 204 -3.66 -4.27 -36.50
N SER A 205 -3.09 -4.45 -37.69
CA SER A 205 -3.60 -5.35 -38.71
C SER A 205 -2.48 -6.27 -39.19
N TYR A 206 -2.63 -7.57 -38.95
CA TYR A 206 -1.76 -8.64 -39.44
C TYR A 206 -2.41 -9.42 -40.60
N VAL A 207 -3.44 -8.86 -41.23
CA VAL A 207 -4.05 -9.46 -42.42
C VAL A 207 -3.24 -9.10 -43.68
N ASN A 208 -3.43 -9.89 -44.74
CA ASN A 208 -2.66 -9.81 -45.98
C ASN A 208 -3.23 -8.83 -47.04
N ALA A 209 -4.29 -8.10 -46.71
CA ALA A 209 -4.93 -7.11 -47.58
C ALA A 209 -5.33 -5.87 -46.76
N ALA A 210 -5.64 -4.76 -47.42
CA ALA A 210 -5.99 -3.51 -46.74
C ALA A 210 -7.33 -3.66 -46.00
N LEU A 211 -7.42 -3.11 -44.79
CA LEU A 211 -8.62 -3.21 -43.95
C LEU A 211 -9.19 -1.80 -43.71
N PRO A 212 -10.36 -1.46 -44.26
CA PRO A 212 -11.05 -0.22 -43.91
C PRO A 212 -11.67 -0.41 -42.52
N VAL A 213 -11.27 0.41 -41.56
CA VAL A 213 -11.66 0.29 -40.16
C VAL A 213 -12.32 1.57 -39.71
N THR A 214 -13.52 1.46 -39.13
CA THR A 214 -14.16 2.54 -38.38
C THR A 214 -13.85 2.34 -36.90
N VAL A 215 -13.17 3.30 -36.28
CA VAL A 215 -13.00 3.35 -34.84
C VAL A 215 -14.05 4.27 -34.25
N ASN A 216 -14.82 3.78 -33.28
CA ASN A 216 -15.85 4.50 -32.57
C ASN A 216 -15.57 4.47 -31.08
N LEU A 217 -15.52 5.65 -30.47
CA LEU A 217 -15.56 5.77 -29.02
C LEU A 217 -17.02 5.74 -28.56
N GLU A 218 -17.40 4.73 -27.77
CA GLU A 218 -18.72 4.75 -27.13
C GLU A 218 -18.79 5.93 -26.19
N GLN A 219 -19.82 6.77 -26.29
CA GLN A 219 -19.97 7.98 -25.47
C GLN A 219 -19.71 7.66 -23.99
N PRO A 220 -18.54 8.05 -23.45
CA PRO A 220 -18.17 7.64 -22.11
C PRO A 220 -18.94 8.52 -21.12
N LYS A 221 -19.65 7.89 -20.17
CA LYS A 221 -20.31 8.64 -19.10
C LYS A 221 -19.24 9.36 -18.28
N GLY A 222 -19.38 10.66 -18.12
CA GLY A 222 -18.42 11.48 -17.36
C GLY A 222 -17.28 12.08 -18.17
N PHE A 223 -17.34 12.05 -19.51
CA PHE A 223 -16.46 12.85 -20.35
C PHE A 223 -17.21 13.53 -21.50
N VAL A 224 -16.57 14.57 -22.05
CA VAL A 224 -16.94 15.19 -23.32
C VAL A 224 -15.82 14.93 -24.32
N VAL A 225 -16.18 14.45 -25.50
CA VAL A 225 -15.22 14.28 -26.60
C VAL A 225 -14.99 15.65 -27.23
N THR A 226 -13.74 16.13 -27.23
CA THR A 226 -13.37 17.44 -27.78
C THR A 226 -12.69 17.36 -29.15
N SER A 227 -12.45 16.15 -29.67
CA SER A 227 -11.96 15.96 -31.05
C SER A 227 -13.07 16.17 -32.09
N ASP A 228 -12.69 16.64 -33.28
CA ASP A 228 -13.60 16.96 -34.40
C ASP A 228 -14.47 15.77 -34.86
N SER A 229 -14.10 14.53 -34.51
CA SER A 229 -14.92 13.34 -34.73
C SER A 229 -14.73 12.29 -33.63
N THR A 230 -15.81 11.59 -33.28
CA THR A 230 -15.82 10.36 -32.46
C THR A 230 -15.63 9.10 -33.31
N LYS A 231 -15.65 9.27 -34.63
CA LYS A 231 -15.50 8.22 -35.65
C LYS A 231 -14.31 8.52 -36.53
N GLY A 232 -13.33 7.62 -36.56
CA GLY A 232 -12.23 7.70 -37.51
C GLY A 232 -12.32 6.52 -38.47
N ASP A 233 -12.62 6.80 -39.73
CA ASP A 233 -12.43 5.80 -40.78
C ASP A 233 -10.97 5.84 -41.23
N VAL A 234 -10.28 4.72 -41.07
CA VAL A 234 -8.86 4.59 -41.41
C VAL A 234 -8.67 3.33 -42.25
N CYS A 235 -7.94 3.46 -43.34
CA CYS A 235 -7.45 2.29 -44.06
C CYS A 235 -6.14 1.82 -43.44
N VAL A 236 -6.16 0.64 -42.81
CA VAL A 236 -4.96 0.00 -42.27
C VAL A 236 -4.38 -0.91 -43.34
N GLN A 237 -3.14 -0.68 -43.73
CA GLN A 237 -2.47 -1.47 -44.76
C GLN A 237 -2.10 -2.88 -44.24
N PRO A 238 -1.78 -3.83 -45.14
CA PRO A 238 -1.42 -5.19 -44.74
C PRO A 238 -0.17 -5.20 -43.84
N ASN A 239 -0.23 -5.91 -42.71
CA ASN A 239 0.89 -6.02 -41.76
C ASN A 239 1.41 -4.67 -41.24
N THR A 240 0.55 -3.66 -41.13
CA THR A 240 0.90 -2.35 -40.56
C THR A 240 0.03 -1.99 -39.36
N SER A 241 0.42 -0.93 -38.67
CA SER A 241 -0.37 -0.30 -37.62
C SER A 241 -0.66 1.15 -37.96
N ASN A 242 -1.87 1.61 -37.66
CA ASN A 242 -2.23 3.02 -37.72
C ASN A 242 -2.69 3.49 -36.33
N SER A 243 -2.63 4.79 -36.06
CA SER A 243 -3.09 5.35 -34.80
C SER A 243 -4.09 6.47 -35.01
N ILE A 244 -5.11 6.53 -34.18
CA ILE A 244 -6.07 7.63 -34.11
C ILE A 244 -5.90 8.31 -32.75
N ARG A 245 -5.99 9.64 -32.74
CA ARG A 245 -5.86 10.45 -31.53
C ARG A 245 -7.24 10.99 -31.17
N LEU A 246 -7.74 10.60 -30.01
CA LEU A 246 -9.03 11.04 -29.48
C LEU A 246 -8.78 11.97 -28.31
N LYS A 247 -9.40 13.16 -28.33
CA LYS A 247 -9.29 14.13 -27.22
C LYS A 247 -10.50 14.02 -26.32
N LEU A 248 -10.27 13.80 -25.04
CA LEU A 248 -11.31 13.63 -24.02
C LEU A 248 -11.15 14.66 -22.91
N LYS A 249 -12.27 15.23 -22.49
CA LYS A 249 -12.36 16.12 -21.33
C LYS A 249 -13.09 15.45 -20.18
N ALA A 250 -12.44 15.33 -19.03
CA ALA A 250 -13.05 14.74 -17.85
C ALA A 250 -14.09 15.68 -17.21
N THR A 251 -15.30 15.18 -16.90
CA THR A 251 -16.38 16.00 -16.33
C THR A 251 -16.93 15.47 -15.01
N THR A 252 -16.82 14.16 -14.73
CA THR A 252 -17.33 13.56 -13.49
C THR A 252 -16.19 12.94 -12.68
N VAL A 253 -16.12 13.27 -11.40
CA VAL A 253 -15.13 12.72 -10.44
C VAL A 253 -15.51 11.28 -10.08
N GLY A 254 -14.50 10.41 -9.95
CA GLY A 254 -14.63 9.00 -9.59
C GLY A 254 -14.18 8.04 -10.69
N ASN A 255 -14.51 6.77 -10.52
CA ASN A 255 -14.15 5.73 -11.49
C ASN A 255 -15.08 5.77 -12.69
N VAL A 256 -14.48 5.84 -13.88
CA VAL A 256 -15.16 5.95 -15.16
C VAL A 256 -14.57 4.96 -16.15
N ASN A 257 -15.41 4.45 -17.05
CA ASN A 257 -15.02 3.46 -18.05
C ASN A 257 -14.93 4.13 -19.43
N ILE A 258 -13.82 3.92 -20.11
CA ILE A 258 -13.63 4.31 -21.51
C ILE A 258 -13.74 3.05 -22.35
N THR A 259 -14.65 3.04 -23.32
CA THR A 259 -14.83 1.92 -24.25
C THR A 259 -14.56 2.38 -25.68
N VAL A 260 -13.55 1.79 -26.32
CA VAL A 260 -13.22 2.02 -27.72
C VAL A 260 -13.59 0.77 -28.51
N ARG A 261 -14.31 0.94 -29.61
CA ARG A 261 -14.62 -0.13 -30.57
C ARG A 261 -13.98 0.17 -31.92
N ALA A 262 -13.48 -0.86 -32.58
CA ALA A 262 -13.01 -0.79 -33.94
C ALA A 262 -13.63 -1.94 -34.73
N GLU A 263 -14.19 -1.64 -35.89
CA GLU A 263 -14.83 -2.63 -36.76
C GLU A 263 -14.55 -2.32 -38.22
N THR A 264 -14.68 -3.32 -39.09
CA THR A 264 -14.57 -3.10 -40.54
C THR A 264 -15.63 -2.10 -40.99
N ALA A 265 -15.18 -1.02 -41.64
CA ALA A 265 -16.05 0.04 -42.10
C ALA A 265 -17.03 -0.46 -43.16
N SER A 266 -18.21 0.16 -43.22
CA SER A 266 -19.24 -0.16 -44.22
C SER A 266 -18.86 0.26 -45.65
N SER A 267 -17.91 1.20 -45.81
CA SER A 267 -17.39 1.68 -47.09
C SER A 267 -15.90 1.41 -47.21
N SER A 268 -15.48 0.86 -48.35
CA SER A 268 -14.07 0.66 -48.70
C SER A 268 -13.39 1.89 -49.32
N GLN A 269 -14.12 2.99 -49.52
CA GLN A 269 -13.61 4.20 -50.19
C GLN A 269 -12.36 4.78 -49.50
N VAL A 270 -12.26 4.63 -48.18
CA VAL A 270 -11.13 5.11 -47.37
C VAL A 270 -9.82 4.40 -47.75
N CYS A 271 -9.91 3.20 -48.34
CA CYS A 271 -8.77 2.44 -48.85
C CYS A 271 -8.42 2.72 -50.32
N GLY A 272 -9.16 3.60 -51.00
CA GLY A 272 -8.96 3.93 -52.41
C GLY A 272 -9.04 2.68 -53.30
N ASN A 273 -8.01 2.46 -54.11
CA ASN A 273 -7.91 1.33 -55.04
C ASN A 273 -7.22 0.08 -54.45
N SER A 274 -6.92 0.09 -53.14
CA SER A 274 -6.22 -1.03 -52.51
C SER A 274 -7.14 -2.26 -52.44
N PRO A 275 -6.64 -3.49 -52.69
CA PRO A 275 -7.43 -4.70 -52.49
C PRO A 275 -7.81 -4.82 -51.01
N VAL A 276 -9.11 -4.91 -50.74
CA VAL A 276 -9.67 -4.94 -49.39
C VAL A 276 -9.81 -6.38 -48.90
N TYR A 277 -9.49 -6.58 -47.63
CA TYR A 277 -9.65 -7.86 -46.95
C TYR A 277 -11.14 -8.27 -46.88
N PRO A 278 -11.52 -9.49 -47.30
CA PRO A 278 -12.92 -9.85 -47.53
C PRO A 278 -13.70 -10.23 -46.27
N SER A 279 -13.08 -10.27 -45.09
CA SER A 279 -13.76 -10.65 -43.84
C SER A 279 -13.97 -9.46 -42.93
N TYR A 280 -15.09 -9.49 -42.21
CA TYR A 280 -15.41 -8.53 -41.17
C TYR A 280 -14.54 -8.80 -39.93
N ALA A 281 -13.81 -7.77 -39.50
CA ALA A 281 -12.97 -7.77 -38.31
C ALA A 281 -13.54 -6.78 -37.30
N ARG A 282 -13.52 -7.15 -36.02
CA ARG A 282 -13.99 -6.30 -34.93
C ARG A 282 -13.17 -6.53 -33.67
N ASP A 283 -13.00 -5.48 -32.89
CA ASP A 283 -12.39 -5.53 -31.56
C ASP A 283 -12.91 -4.38 -30.72
N ALA A 284 -12.95 -4.57 -29.40
CA ALA A 284 -13.39 -3.55 -28.46
C ALA A 284 -12.63 -3.69 -27.14
N ILE A 285 -12.19 -2.57 -26.57
CA ILE A 285 -11.50 -2.52 -25.28
C ILE A 285 -12.29 -1.61 -24.35
N THR A 286 -12.49 -2.05 -23.11
CA THR A 286 -12.91 -1.19 -22.00
C THR A 286 -11.84 -1.18 -20.92
N GLN A 287 -11.44 0.02 -20.49
CA GLN A 287 -10.55 0.23 -19.33
C GLN A 287 -11.24 1.16 -18.33
N SER A 288 -11.14 0.81 -17.04
CA SER A 288 -11.57 1.66 -15.92
C SER A 288 -10.44 2.59 -15.53
N PHE A 289 -10.78 3.82 -15.16
CA PHE A 289 -9.83 4.89 -14.92
C PHE A 289 -10.39 5.88 -13.88
N GLU A 290 -9.53 6.45 -13.03
CA GLU A 290 -9.94 7.37 -11.96
C GLU A 290 -9.84 8.85 -12.39
N VAL A 291 -10.94 9.58 -12.24
CA VAL A 291 -10.98 11.04 -12.36
C VAL A 291 -10.97 11.65 -10.97
N GLU A 292 -9.95 12.43 -10.66
CA GLU A 292 -9.80 13.15 -9.41
C GLU A 292 -10.47 14.53 -9.44
N ALA A 293 -10.83 15.03 -8.26
CA ALA A 293 -11.23 16.43 -8.11
C ALA A 293 -10.00 17.34 -8.04
N GLU A 294 -10.13 18.55 -8.56
CA GLU A 294 -9.14 19.62 -8.46
C GLU A 294 -8.96 20.12 -7.01
N GLY A 295 -7.93 20.93 -6.76
CA GLY A 295 -7.68 21.57 -5.47
C GLY A 295 -6.96 20.69 -4.44
N PHE A 296 -7.10 21.03 -3.16
CA PHE A 296 -6.40 20.39 -2.04
C PHE A 296 -7.30 19.38 -1.34
N PRO A 297 -6.94 18.09 -1.28
CA PRO A 297 -7.76 17.07 -0.63
C PRO A 297 -7.77 17.26 0.89
N SER A 298 -8.94 17.09 1.49
CA SER A 298 -9.18 17.16 2.93
C SER A 298 -10.05 15.98 3.38
N GLU A 299 -9.73 15.42 4.54
CA GLU A 299 -10.48 14.33 5.14
C GLU A 299 -10.69 14.60 6.63
N ASN A 300 -11.95 14.59 7.06
CA ASN A 300 -12.37 14.73 8.45
C ASN A 300 -13.00 13.43 8.92
N VAL A 301 -12.57 12.94 10.08
CA VAL A 301 -13.12 11.73 10.70
C VAL A 301 -13.70 12.04 12.06
N HIS A 302 -14.83 11.44 12.35
CA HIS A 302 -15.44 11.47 13.66
C HIS A 302 -15.89 10.08 14.07
N SER A 303 -15.39 9.61 15.21
CA SER A 303 -15.61 8.26 15.70
C SER A 303 -16.26 8.29 17.08
N ILE A 304 -17.22 7.40 17.30
CA ILE A 304 -18.01 7.30 18.53
C ILE A 304 -18.09 5.83 18.94
N LEU A 305 -17.46 5.49 20.07
CA LEU A 305 -17.70 4.24 20.78
C LEU A 305 -18.93 4.39 21.67
N PHE A 306 -19.98 3.65 21.36
CA PHE A 306 -21.27 3.72 22.04
C PHE A 306 -21.64 2.35 22.64
N CYS A 307 -22.32 2.38 23.78
CA CYS A 307 -22.91 1.21 24.42
C CYS A 307 -24.35 1.62 24.80
N PRO A 308 -25.40 1.10 24.14
CA PRO A 308 -26.77 1.53 24.42
C PRO A 308 -27.19 1.32 25.88
N THR A 309 -26.66 0.27 26.52
CA THR A 309 -26.89 -0.09 27.93
C THR A 309 -26.41 0.97 28.93
N ASP A 310 -25.50 1.86 28.53
CA ASP A 310 -25.00 2.93 29.40
C ASP A 310 -25.93 4.15 29.43
N LYS A 311 -26.98 4.15 28.61
CA LYS A 311 -27.91 5.28 28.44
C LYS A 311 -29.29 4.96 29.03
N PRO A 312 -30.04 5.99 29.47
CA PRO A 312 -31.42 5.82 29.88
C PRO A 312 -32.22 5.11 28.78
N ASN A 313 -33.10 4.18 29.18
CA ASN A 313 -33.91 3.35 28.27
C ASN A 313 -33.10 2.45 27.30
N ASN A 314 -31.84 2.12 27.63
CA ASN A 314 -30.97 1.26 26.82
C ASN A 314 -30.86 1.71 25.34
N THR A 315 -30.97 3.03 25.11
CA THR A 315 -31.00 3.63 23.78
C THR A 315 -29.96 4.72 23.68
N PHE A 316 -29.02 4.56 22.75
CA PHE A 316 -28.05 5.57 22.39
C PHE A 316 -28.60 6.47 21.30
N THR A 317 -28.35 7.78 21.37
CA THR A 317 -28.69 8.73 20.32
C THR A 317 -27.58 9.75 20.16
N ALA A 318 -27.20 10.04 18.91
CA ALA A 318 -26.23 11.07 18.57
C ALA A 318 -26.63 11.79 17.27
N ASN A 319 -26.28 13.07 17.19
CA ASN A 319 -26.41 13.86 15.98
C ASN A 319 -25.02 14.31 15.54
N TYR A 320 -24.66 14.06 14.28
CA TYR A 320 -23.39 14.48 13.72
C TYR A 320 -23.62 15.29 12.45
N ARG A 321 -23.09 16.52 12.42
CA ARG A 321 -23.26 17.43 11.29
C ARG A 321 -22.08 17.29 10.33
N LEU A 322 -22.34 16.84 9.12
CA LEU A 322 -21.42 16.85 8.00
C LEU A 322 -21.39 18.25 7.39
N SER A 323 -20.50 19.10 7.89
CA SER A 323 -20.31 20.47 7.39
C SER A 323 -19.19 20.55 6.36
N LEU A 324 -19.45 21.27 5.26
CA LEU A 324 -18.46 21.62 4.25
C LEU A 324 -18.02 23.09 4.45
N PRO A 325 -16.73 23.43 4.28
CA PRO A 325 -16.30 24.82 4.22
C PRO A 325 -16.83 25.54 2.96
N ASN A 326 -16.76 26.87 2.95
CA ASN A 326 -17.32 27.68 1.86
C ASN A 326 -16.52 27.58 0.55
N ASP A 327 -15.24 27.18 0.62
CA ASP A 327 -14.30 27.12 -0.51
C ASP A 327 -14.16 25.71 -1.11
N VAL A 328 -15.11 24.81 -0.81
CA VAL A 328 -15.15 23.45 -1.35
C VAL A 328 -15.31 23.44 -2.86
N VAL A 329 -14.56 22.55 -3.49
CA VAL A 329 -14.67 22.21 -4.90
C VAL A 329 -16.00 21.47 -5.14
N PRO A 330 -16.89 21.95 -6.04
CA PRO A 330 -18.18 21.33 -6.30
C PRO A 330 -18.07 19.83 -6.64
N ASP A 331 -19.00 19.01 -6.14
CA ASP A 331 -19.07 17.55 -6.34
C ASP A 331 -17.84 16.74 -5.86
N SER A 332 -16.88 17.36 -5.16
CA SER A 332 -15.75 16.64 -4.54
C SER A 332 -16.13 15.96 -3.22
N ALA A 333 -17.24 16.39 -2.61
CA ALA A 333 -17.65 15.95 -1.29
C ALA A 333 -18.23 14.53 -1.32
N ARG A 334 -17.69 13.64 -0.48
CA ARG A 334 -18.17 12.27 -0.27
C ARG A 334 -18.05 11.91 1.20
N ALA A 335 -19.07 11.27 1.75
CA ALA A 335 -19.07 10.84 3.14
C ALA A 335 -19.44 9.36 3.29
N PHE A 336 -18.87 8.71 4.29
CA PHE A 336 -19.09 7.31 4.61
C PHE A 336 -19.35 7.15 6.10
N VAL A 337 -20.21 6.21 6.45
CA VAL A 337 -20.46 5.78 7.82
C VAL A 337 -20.10 4.30 7.94
N ASP A 338 -19.08 4.02 8.72
CA ASP A 338 -18.61 2.69 9.07
C ASP A 338 -19.17 2.30 10.43
N VAL A 339 -19.79 1.13 10.51
CA VAL A 339 -20.39 0.59 11.73
C VAL A 339 -19.79 -0.78 12.04
N THR A 340 -19.34 -0.99 13.27
CA THR A 340 -18.76 -2.26 13.70
C THR A 340 -18.99 -2.54 15.19
N GLY A 341 -19.00 -3.82 15.59
CA GLY A 341 -19.08 -4.24 16.99
C GLY A 341 -17.72 -4.34 17.68
N ASN A 342 -16.63 -3.99 16.99
CA ASN A 342 -15.27 -4.14 17.49
C ASN A 342 -14.48 -2.84 17.36
N VAL A 343 -13.88 -2.40 18.48
CA VAL A 343 -13.01 -1.21 18.51
C VAL A 343 -11.77 -1.33 17.62
N LEU A 344 -11.33 -2.56 17.31
CA LEU A 344 -10.23 -2.84 16.38
C LEU A 344 -10.68 -3.06 14.93
N GLY A 345 -11.98 -3.01 14.63
CA GLY A 345 -12.52 -3.28 13.29
C GLY A 345 -11.82 -2.48 12.18
N PRO A 346 -11.69 -1.14 12.30
CA PRO A 346 -10.98 -0.33 11.31
C PRO A 346 -9.51 -0.73 11.13
N ALA A 347 -8.81 -1.07 12.22
CA ALA A 347 -7.41 -1.44 12.19
C ALA A 347 -7.18 -2.80 11.50
N ILE A 348 -8.03 -3.79 11.80
CA ILE A 348 -7.97 -5.13 11.18
C ILE A 348 -8.17 -5.03 9.66
N ARG A 349 -9.06 -4.14 9.20
CA ARG A 349 -9.33 -3.95 7.77
C ARG A 349 -8.16 -3.32 7.01
N ASN A 350 -7.34 -2.49 7.66
CA ASN A 350 -6.29 -1.69 7.00
C ASN A 350 -4.88 -1.92 7.57
N LEU A 351 -4.55 -3.16 7.96
CA LEU A 351 -3.26 -3.53 8.59
C LEU A 351 -2.01 -2.98 7.91
N ASN A 352 -2.03 -2.79 6.58
CA ASN A 352 -0.90 -2.34 5.78
C ASN A 352 -0.73 -0.80 5.74
N SER A 353 -1.75 -0.06 6.17
CA SER A 353 -1.88 1.38 5.93
C SER A 353 -2.52 2.11 7.11
N LEU A 354 -2.22 1.66 8.34
CA LEU A 354 -2.77 2.24 9.58
C LEU A 354 -2.32 3.68 9.82
N VAL A 355 -1.16 4.04 9.29
CA VAL A 355 -0.67 5.42 9.26
C VAL A 355 -0.58 5.86 7.82
N ALA A 356 -1.24 6.98 7.50
CA ALA A 356 -1.27 7.55 6.16
C ALA A 356 0.05 8.26 5.76
N LEU A 357 0.96 8.43 6.72
CA LEU A 357 2.26 9.05 6.49
C LEU A 357 3.18 8.08 5.75
N PRO A 358 4.01 8.57 4.81
CA PRO A 358 5.02 7.76 4.15
C PRO A 358 5.97 7.08 5.15
N THR A 359 6.48 5.89 4.81
CA THR A 359 7.34 5.09 5.71
C THR A 359 8.63 4.67 5.01
N GLY A 360 9.78 4.82 5.66
CA GLY A 360 11.07 4.47 5.07
C GLY A 360 12.31 4.44 5.98
N CYS A 361 12.22 4.80 7.27
CA CYS A 361 13.30 4.58 8.25
C CYS A 361 12.94 3.43 9.21
N GLY A 362 13.89 2.97 10.03
CA GLY A 362 13.63 1.89 11.01
C GLY A 362 12.46 2.21 11.95
N GLU A 363 12.46 3.44 12.47
CA GLU A 363 11.35 3.99 13.26
C GLU A 363 9.97 3.85 12.59
N GLN A 364 9.87 4.16 11.29
CA GLN A 364 8.62 4.09 10.54
C GLN A 364 8.28 2.67 10.10
N ASN A 365 9.27 1.81 9.88
CA ASN A 365 9.03 0.40 9.57
C ASN A 365 8.31 -0.30 10.75
N MET A 366 8.59 0.12 11.98
CA MET A 366 7.90 -0.40 13.16
C MET A 366 6.39 -0.13 13.19
N VAL A 367 5.89 0.94 12.55
CA VAL A 367 4.43 1.18 12.45
C VAL A 367 3.72 0.19 11.54
N LYS A 368 4.45 -0.39 10.58
CA LYS A 368 3.97 -1.47 9.72
C LYS A 368 4.21 -2.84 10.34
N PHE A 369 5.15 -2.96 11.27
CA PHE A 369 5.45 -4.21 11.95
C PHE A 369 4.53 -4.47 13.14
N THR A 370 4.46 -3.53 14.09
CA THR A 370 3.84 -3.73 15.40
C THR A 370 2.34 -4.06 15.36
N PRO A 371 1.51 -3.36 14.58
CA PRO A 371 0.09 -3.68 14.52
C PRO A 371 -0.23 -5.09 14.02
N ASN A 372 0.65 -5.69 13.23
CA ASN A 372 0.43 -7.04 12.71
C ASN A 372 0.46 -8.09 13.82
N TYR A 373 1.45 -8.07 14.73
CA TYR A 373 1.45 -9.01 15.84
C TYR A 373 0.36 -8.71 16.87
N LEU A 374 0.01 -7.44 17.09
CA LEU A 374 -1.09 -7.05 17.99
C LEU A 374 -2.45 -7.57 17.51
N VAL A 375 -2.71 -7.52 16.20
CA VAL A 375 -3.93 -8.09 15.61
C VAL A 375 -3.90 -9.61 15.65
N LEU A 376 -2.73 -10.24 15.43
CA LEU A 376 -2.59 -11.68 15.59
C LEU A 376 -2.86 -12.12 17.02
N ASP A 377 -2.29 -11.45 18.03
CA ASP A 377 -2.54 -11.71 19.45
C ASP A 377 -4.03 -11.60 19.77
N TYR A 378 -4.65 -10.47 19.41
CA TYR A 378 -6.08 -10.26 19.64
C TYR A 378 -6.95 -11.36 19.00
N LEU A 379 -6.77 -11.62 17.70
CA LEU A 379 -7.59 -12.58 16.97
C LEU A 379 -7.34 -14.03 17.39
N SER A 380 -6.10 -14.36 17.76
CA SER A 380 -5.71 -15.65 18.30
C SER A 380 -6.40 -15.89 19.65
N ASP A 381 -6.33 -14.92 20.56
CA ASP A 381 -6.87 -15.03 21.92
C ASP A 381 -8.40 -15.14 21.95
N ILE A 382 -9.10 -14.50 21.00
CA ILE A 382 -10.56 -14.66 20.84
C ILE A 382 -10.97 -15.86 19.98
N GLY A 383 -10.02 -16.61 19.42
CA GLY A 383 -10.28 -17.77 18.56
C GLY A 383 -10.94 -17.43 17.22
N LYS A 384 -10.68 -16.25 16.65
CA LYS A 384 -11.24 -15.78 15.37
C LYS A 384 -10.18 -15.47 14.31
N LEU A 385 -8.95 -15.92 14.52
CA LEU A 385 -7.88 -15.79 13.53
C LEU A 385 -8.19 -16.66 12.31
N THR A 386 -8.30 -16.04 11.13
CA THR A 386 -8.46 -16.73 9.85
C THR A 386 -7.10 -16.92 9.18
N ASP A 387 -6.98 -17.93 8.31
CA ASP A 387 -5.72 -18.20 7.59
C ASP A 387 -5.30 -17.05 6.65
N ASP A 388 -6.27 -16.34 6.07
CA ASP A 388 -6.03 -15.18 5.20
C ASP A 388 -5.39 -14.01 5.98
N ILE A 389 -5.98 -13.63 7.12
CA ILE A 389 -5.41 -12.59 7.99
C ILE A 389 -4.06 -13.04 8.55
N LYS A 390 -3.95 -14.31 8.96
CA LYS A 390 -2.72 -14.87 9.50
C LYS A 390 -1.58 -14.84 8.49
N SER A 391 -1.81 -15.31 7.27
CA SER A 391 -0.80 -15.34 6.21
C SER A 391 -0.34 -13.94 5.83
N THR A 392 -1.28 -13.00 5.65
CA THR A 392 -0.98 -11.59 5.38
C THR A 392 -0.16 -10.95 6.50
N ALA A 393 -0.58 -11.12 7.75
CA ALA A 393 0.14 -10.55 8.89
C ALA A 393 1.53 -11.18 9.08
N ILE A 394 1.69 -12.49 8.89
CA ILE A 394 3.00 -13.17 8.94
C ILE A 394 3.91 -12.69 7.80
N GLN A 395 3.39 -12.50 6.59
CA GLN A 395 4.16 -11.94 5.48
C GLN A 395 4.65 -10.53 5.79
N ASN A 396 3.78 -9.69 6.36
CA ASN A 396 4.13 -8.34 6.80
C ASN A 396 5.19 -8.37 7.90
N LEU A 397 5.05 -9.24 8.91
CA LEU A 397 6.02 -9.39 10.00
C LEU A 397 7.37 -9.85 9.46
N ASN A 398 7.43 -10.87 8.60
CA ASN A 398 8.70 -11.32 8.00
C ASN A 398 9.36 -10.21 7.18
N THR A 399 8.59 -9.50 6.36
CA THR A 399 9.08 -8.39 5.54
C THR A 399 9.59 -7.24 6.43
N GLY A 400 8.81 -6.86 7.43
CA GLY A 400 9.16 -5.80 8.39
C GLY A 400 10.39 -6.17 9.22
N TYR A 401 10.50 -7.41 9.68
CA TYR A 401 11.68 -7.92 10.39
C TYR A 401 12.94 -7.80 9.53
N GLN A 402 12.92 -8.32 8.29
CA GLN A 402 14.07 -8.23 7.38
C GLN A 402 14.42 -6.77 7.03
N ARG A 403 13.41 -5.91 6.86
CA ARG A 403 13.64 -4.48 6.64
C ARG A 403 14.30 -3.82 7.84
N GLU A 404 13.83 -4.13 9.05
CA GLU A 404 14.33 -3.53 10.28
C GLU A 404 15.80 -3.87 10.53
N LEU A 405 16.24 -5.08 10.15
CA LEU A 405 17.64 -5.50 10.27
C LEU A 405 18.61 -4.63 9.46
N ASN A 406 18.16 -3.91 8.43
CA ASN A 406 19.02 -2.97 7.70
C ASN A 406 19.39 -1.73 8.52
N TYR A 407 18.67 -1.47 9.62
CA TYR A 407 18.90 -0.33 10.51
C TYR A 407 19.65 -0.71 11.79
N ARG A 408 20.20 -1.93 11.82
CA ARG A 408 20.99 -2.47 12.93
C ARG A 408 22.46 -2.08 12.80
N HIS A 409 23.06 -1.75 13.94
CA HIS A 409 24.49 -1.48 14.12
C HIS A 409 25.29 -2.75 14.44
N GLY A 410 26.58 -2.71 14.15
CA GLY A 410 27.54 -3.77 14.41
C GLY A 410 27.71 -4.11 15.89
N ASP A 411 27.29 -3.24 16.81
CA ASP A 411 27.25 -3.49 18.27
C ASP A 411 25.94 -4.18 18.72
N GLY A 412 24.91 -4.20 17.88
CA GLY A 412 23.60 -4.81 18.14
C GLY A 412 22.48 -3.82 18.44
N SER A 413 22.76 -2.53 18.47
CA SER A 413 21.75 -1.47 18.59
C SER A 413 21.06 -1.15 17.27
N PHE A 414 19.98 -0.39 17.32
CA PHE A 414 19.23 0.09 16.16
C PHE A 414 19.20 1.62 16.17
N SER A 415 19.28 2.22 15.00
CA SER A 415 19.02 3.66 14.79
C SER A 415 18.12 3.84 13.59
N ALA A 416 17.67 5.05 13.29
CA ALA A 416 16.68 5.22 12.24
C ALA A 416 17.24 4.99 10.83
N PHE A 417 18.56 5.21 10.63
CA PHE A 417 19.26 4.99 9.35
C PHE A 417 20.41 3.99 9.45
N GLY A 418 20.41 3.15 10.50
CA GLY A 418 21.45 2.15 10.74
C GLY A 418 22.85 2.76 10.85
N GLU A 419 23.83 2.10 10.24
CA GLU A 419 25.26 2.49 10.26
C GLU A 419 25.55 3.89 9.66
N SER A 420 24.55 4.53 9.03
CA SER A 420 24.68 5.94 8.61
C SER A 420 24.63 6.90 9.80
N ASP A 421 23.99 6.51 10.90
CA ASP A 421 24.00 7.26 12.14
C ASP A 421 25.27 6.95 12.95
N LYS A 422 25.75 7.93 13.73
CA LYS A 422 26.99 7.76 14.50
C LYS A 422 26.90 6.71 15.62
N GLN A 423 25.70 6.43 16.10
CA GLN A 423 25.44 5.48 17.18
C GLN A 423 23.96 5.06 17.19
N GLY A 424 23.68 3.90 17.78
CA GLY A 424 22.31 3.44 18.05
C GLY A 424 21.53 4.33 19.01
N SER A 425 20.21 4.26 18.89
CA SER A 425 19.23 4.92 19.75
C SER A 425 18.78 4.00 20.89
N MET A 426 18.86 4.48 22.13
CA MET A 426 18.36 3.75 23.32
C MET A 426 16.90 3.38 23.18
N PHE A 427 16.14 4.36 22.73
CA PHE A 427 14.71 4.28 22.62
C PHE A 427 14.27 3.35 21.47
N LEU A 428 14.80 3.54 20.26
CA LEU A 428 14.48 2.67 19.12
C LEU A 428 14.93 1.23 19.38
N THR A 429 16.12 1.03 19.92
CA THR A 429 16.63 -0.31 20.27
C THR A 429 15.69 -0.99 21.27
N SER A 430 15.15 -0.26 22.25
CA SER A 430 14.19 -0.78 23.22
C SER A 430 12.84 -1.12 22.57
N PHE A 431 12.37 -0.27 21.66
CA PHE A 431 11.12 -0.48 20.92
C PHE A 431 11.20 -1.71 19.99
N VAL A 432 12.31 -1.87 19.27
CA VAL A 432 12.60 -3.03 18.42
C VAL A 432 12.72 -4.29 19.28
N LEU A 433 13.45 -4.24 20.40
CA LEU A 433 13.58 -5.36 21.34
C LEU A 433 12.22 -5.88 21.79
N ARG A 434 11.37 -4.98 22.30
CA ARG A 434 10.03 -5.32 22.73
C ARG A 434 9.23 -5.97 21.60
N SER A 435 9.15 -5.28 20.45
CA SER A 435 8.31 -5.70 19.33
C SER A 435 8.76 -7.03 18.72
N PHE A 436 10.07 -7.24 18.58
CA PHE A 436 10.60 -8.51 18.11
C PHE A 436 10.31 -9.64 19.09
N TYR A 437 10.47 -9.40 20.39
CA TYR A 437 10.14 -10.41 21.38
C TYR A 437 8.65 -10.80 21.36
N GLU A 438 7.73 -9.84 21.22
CA GLU A 438 6.30 -10.14 21.11
C GLU A 438 5.97 -10.90 19.80
N ALA A 439 6.61 -10.52 18.68
CA ALA A 439 6.42 -11.17 17.38
C ALA A 439 6.99 -12.60 17.29
N GLN A 440 7.87 -13.03 18.21
CA GLN A 440 8.44 -14.40 18.25
C GLN A 440 7.39 -15.50 18.34
N ARG A 441 6.17 -15.18 18.78
CA ARG A 441 5.04 -16.12 18.82
C ARG A 441 4.59 -16.57 17.42
N TYR A 442 4.82 -15.76 16.39
CA TYR A 442 4.29 -15.96 15.04
C TYR A 442 5.37 -16.13 13.98
N ILE A 443 6.54 -15.48 14.16
CA ILE A 443 7.66 -15.55 13.24
C ILE A 443 8.94 -15.99 13.95
N THR A 444 9.87 -16.56 13.20
CA THR A 444 11.19 -16.95 13.73
C THR A 444 12.08 -15.72 13.81
N ILE A 445 12.52 -15.38 15.02
CA ILE A 445 13.48 -14.28 15.26
C ILE A 445 14.69 -14.85 15.99
N ASP A 446 15.89 -14.53 15.50
CA ASP A 446 17.15 -14.97 16.09
C ASP A 446 17.32 -14.41 17.51
N ASN A 447 17.36 -15.32 18.50
CA ASN A 447 17.58 -14.97 19.91
C ASN A 447 18.91 -14.24 20.15
N ASN A 448 19.92 -14.44 19.30
CA ASN A 448 21.17 -13.68 19.41
C ASN A 448 20.96 -12.19 19.19
N ILE A 449 19.99 -11.80 18.34
CA ILE A 449 19.68 -10.39 18.09
C ILE A 449 19.05 -9.77 19.33
N LEU A 450 18.07 -10.45 19.94
CA LEU A 450 17.44 -10.01 21.20
C LEU A 450 18.47 -9.89 22.33
N ASN A 451 19.30 -10.92 22.51
CA ASN A 451 20.34 -10.95 23.55
C ASN A 451 21.36 -9.83 23.37
N ARG A 452 21.70 -9.48 22.12
CA ARG A 452 22.63 -8.38 21.83
C ARG A 452 22.01 -7.02 22.12
N MET A 453 20.73 -6.80 21.76
CA MET A 453 20.01 -5.58 22.14
C MET A 453 19.93 -5.43 23.66
N GLN A 454 19.53 -6.48 24.38
CA GLN A 454 19.47 -6.48 25.84
C GLN A 454 20.83 -6.13 26.45
N LYS A 455 21.90 -6.81 26.04
CA LYS A 455 23.27 -6.52 26.52
C LYS A 455 23.70 -5.08 26.25
N TRP A 456 23.39 -4.55 25.06
CA TRP A 456 23.75 -3.20 24.67
C TRP A 456 23.00 -2.14 25.50
N ILE A 457 21.72 -2.38 25.78
CA ILE A 457 20.89 -1.53 26.65
C ILE A 457 21.46 -1.56 28.07
N THR A 458 21.60 -2.75 28.66
CA THR A 458 21.99 -2.89 30.07
C THR A 458 23.42 -2.44 30.35
N SER A 459 24.33 -2.52 29.38
CA SER A 459 25.70 -2.01 29.54
C SER A 459 25.79 -0.48 29.66
N ARG A 460 24.69 0.23 29.44
CA ARG A 460 24.62 1.70 29.48
C ARG A 460 23.80 2.23 30.65
N GLN A 461 23.33 1.37 31.56
CA GLN A 461 22.68 1.83 32.79
C GLN A 461 23.68 2.62 33.66
N GLN A 462 23.30 3.82 34.09
CA GLN A 462 24.12 4.70 34.91
C GLN A 462 24.17 4.22 36.39
N ALA A 463 25.07 4.83 37.17
CA ALA A 463 25.32 4.46 38.57
C ALA A 463 24.11 4.70 39.49
N ASP A 464 23.28 5.69 39.18
CA ASP A 464 21.99 6.00 39.83
C ASP A 464 20.84 5.08 39.40
N GLY A 465 21.08 4.20 38.42
CA GLY A 465 20.11 3.24 37.89
C GLY A 465 19.31 3.76 36.70
N CYS A 466 19.50 5.01 36.28
CA CYS A 466 18.84 5.57 35.11
C CYS A 466 19.45 5.04 33.82
N PHE A 467 18.66 5.05 32.74
CA PHE A 467 19.16 4.84 31.38
C PHE A 467 19.29 6.19 30.69
N PRO A 468 20.45 6.47 30.05
CA PRO A 468 20.64 7.73 29.36
C PRO A 468 19.89 7.74 28.03
N ASP A 469 19.37 8.91 27.65
CA ASP A 469 18.84 9.13 26.32
C ASP A 469 20.00 9.29 25.33
N VAL A 470 20.40 8.18 24.70
CA VAL A 470 21.52 8.12 23.76
C VAL A 470 21.05 7.83 22.35
N GLY A 471 21.74 8.43 21.38
CA GLY A 471 21.47 8.29 19.95
C GLY A 471 20.49 9.32 19.44
N LYS A 472 20.61 9.65 18.16
CA LYS A 472 19.67 10.56 17.51
C LYS A 472 18.45 9.74 17.12
N ILE A 473 17.29 10.15 17.63
CA ILE A 473 16.00 9.65 17.20
C ILE A 473 15.49 10.71 16.23
N ILE A 474 15.08 10.32 15.02
CA ILE A 474 14.47 11.30 14.10
C ILE A 474 13.16 11.79 14.71
N ASP A 475 12.51 10.87 15.42
CA ASP A 475 11.21 10.99 16.00
C ASP A 475 11.14 11.47 17.45
N THR A 476 10.82 12.74 17.63
CA THR A 476 10.49 13.28 18.94
C THR A 476 9.14 12.79 19.50
N GLY A 477 8.24 12.31 18.64
CA GLY A 477 6.93 11.72 18.92
C GLY A 477 6.88 10.18 19.03
N ILE A 478 7.87 9.40 18.57
CA ILE A 478 8.09 8.01 18.99
C ILE A 478 8.71 8.10 20.39
N GLN A 479 9.56 9.08 20.71
CA GLN A 479 9.82 9.38 22.12
C GLN A 479 8.57 9.83 22.91
N GLY A 480 7.45 10.17 22.26
CA GLY A 480 6.25 10.56 22.99
C GLY A 480 6.51 11.76 23.91
N GLY A 481 6.04 11.69 25.14
CA GLY A 481 6.33 12.72 26.16
C GLY A 481 7.74 12.69 26.74
N LEU A 482 8.65 11.83 26.25
CA LEU A 482 10.04 11.73 26.74
C LEU A 482 10.91 12.95 26.39
N ASN A 483 10.46 13.83 25.47
CA ASN A 483 11.29 14.91 24.91
C ASN A 483 11.28 16.23 25.69
N ASN A 484 10.27 16.47 26.53
CA ASN A 484 9.97 17.83 26.99
C ASN A 484 10.72 18.26 28.25
N ASP A 485 11.39 17.34 28.94
CA ASP A 485 12.27 17.63 30.05
C ASP A 485 13.44 16.66 29.96
N LYS A 486 14.66 17.07 30.37
CA LYS A 486 15.83 16.19 30.53
C LYS A 486 15.63 15.20 31.70
N ASN A 487 14.46 14.60 31.79
CA ASN A 487 14.08 13.67 32.83
C ASN A 487 14.45 12.26 32.36
N GLU A 488 15.62 11.80 32.76
CA GLU A 488 16.10 10.44 32.48
C GLU A 488 15.11 9.37 32.98
N GLY A 489 14.22 9.70 33.92
CA GLY A 489 13.23 8.76 34.43
C GLY A 489 12.21 8.30 33.37
N ALA A 490 11.83 9.17 32.44
CA ALA A 490 10.87 8.84 31.40
C ALA A 490 11.43 7.76 30.44
N ILE A 491 12.64 7.97 29.92
CA ILE A 491 13.31 7.00 29.04
C ILE A 491 13.62 5.72 29.82
N THR A 492 14.01 5.85 31.09
CA THR A 492 14.25 4.71 31.99
C THR A 492 13.00 3.84 32.15
N ALA A 493 11.81 4.45 32.31
CA ALA A 493 10.56 3.70 32.44
C ALA A 493 10.25 2.92 31.16
N TYR A 494 10.39 3.55 29.99
CA TYR A 494 10.17 2.89 28.70
C TYR A 494 11.14 1.71 28.47
N VAL A 495 12.43 1.92 28.75
CA VAL A 495 13.47 0.89 28.63
C VAL A 495 13.19 -0.26 29.61
N ALA A 496 12.87 0.05 30.86
CA ALA A 496 12.56 -0.95 31.88
C ALA A 496 11.31 -1.76 31.51
N ALA A 497 10.24 -1.13 30.99
CA ALA A 497 9.07 -1.83 30.49
C ALA A 497 9.43 -2.78 29.33
N SER A 498 10.30 -2.35 28.42
CA SER A 498 10.76 -3.18 27.30
C SER A 498 11.61 -4.38 27.75
N LEU A 499 12.46 -4.20 28.78
CA LEU A 499 13.22 -5.28 29.41
C LEU A 499 12.33 -6.27 30.17
N LEU A 500 11.30 -5.77 30.86
CA LEU A 500 10.30 -6.59 31.55
C LEU A 500 9.48 -7.44 30.56
N ILE A 501 8.98 -6.82 29.48
CA ILE A 501 8.21 -7.51 28.44
C ILE A 501 9.07 -8.57 27.74
N SER A 502 10.31 -8.24 27.41
CA SER A 502 11.28 -9.18 26.81
C SER A 502 11.91 -10.18 27.79
N LYS A 503 11.42 -10.23 29.04
CA LYS A 503 11.84 -11.15 30.10
C LYS A 503 13.36 -11.17 30.34
N TYR A 504 13.97 -9.99 30.43
CA TYR A 504 15.39 -9.90 30.78
C TYR A 504 15.66 -10.55 32.15
N PRO A 505 16.65 -11.45 32.27
CA PRO A 505 16.79 -12.34 33.43
C PRO A 505 17.33 -11.66 34.69
N ASP A 506 18.08 -10.57 34.58
CA ASP A 506 18.73 -9.94 35.73
C ASP A 506 17.83 -8.86 36.36
N ASN A 507 17.21 -9.25 37.48
CA ASN A 507 16.31 -8.39 38.25
C ASN A 507 17.02 -7.21 38.94
N THR A 508 18.35 -7.24 39.07
CA THR A 508 19.10 -6.12 39.67
C THR A 508 19.04 -4.87 38.79
N VAL A 509 19.11 -5.05 37.46
CA VAL A 509 18.95 -3.97 36.48
C VAL A 509 17.57 -3.32 36.61
N ILE A 510 16.51 -4.13 36.72
CA ILE A 510 15.14 -3.65 36.90
C ILE A 510 14.97 -2.91 38.23
N THR A 511 15.49 -3.46 39.33
CA THR A 511 15.42 -2.83 40.66
C THR A 511 16.13 -1.46 40.68
N ARG A 512 17.27 -1.35 40.01
CA ARG A 512 17.99 -0.08 39.84
C ARG A 512 17.20 0.91 39.00
N ALA A 513 16.55 0.46 37.93
CA ALA A 513 15.67 1.31 37.13
C ALA A 513 14.48 1.84 37.95
N MET A 514 13.82 1.00 38.76
CA MET A 514 12.74 1.42 39.67
C MET A 514 13.23 2.42 40.74
N THR A 515 14.49 2.29 41.17
CA THR A 515 15.13 3.26 42.07
C THR A 515 15.29 4.62 41.37
N CYS A 516 15.73 4.64 40.11
CA CYS A 516 15.76 5.86 39.29
C CYS A 516 14.36 6.50 39.17
N LEU A 517 13.30 5.73 38.89
CA LEU A 517 11.93 6.25 38.80
C LEU A 517 11.41 6.84 40.13
N SER A 518 11.87 6.31 41.25
CA SER A 518 11.53 6.82 42.58
C SER A 518 12.24 8.14 42.88
N ASN A 519 13.48 8.29 42.39
CA ASN A 519 14.29 9.50 42.57
C ASN A 519 13.95 10.61 41.56
N ASN A 520 13.34 10.27 40.43
CA ASN A 520 12.95 11.20 39.38
C ASN A 520 11.42 11.23 39.24
N PRO A 521 10.71 12.01 40.09
CA PRO A 521 9.24 12.04 40.10
C PRO A 521 8.66 12.53 38.78
N ALA A 522 7.52 11.96 38.38
CA ALA A 522 6.84 12.32 37.15
C ALA A 522 6.34 13.78 37.17
N SER A 523 6.65 14.55 36.14
CA SER A 523 6.26 15.96 35.96
C SER A 523 4.96 16.10 35.16
N SER A 524 4.64 15.12 34.31
CA SER A 524 3.53 15.14 33.36
C SER A 524 2.57 13.96 33.53
N PRO A 525 1.32 14.08 33.03
CA PRO A 525 0.42 12.93 32.94
C PRO A 525 0.98 11.76 32.15
N TYR A 526 1.67 12.03 31.05
CA TYR A 526 2.37 11.02 30.26
C TYR A 526 3.34 10.20 31.14
N GLU A 527 4.27 10.87 31.80
CA GLU A 527 5.26 10.20 32.66
C GLU A 527 4.59 9.40 33.79
N THR A 528 3.55 9.97 34.41
CA THR A 528 2.82 9.31 35.50
C THR A 528 2.24 7.97 35.05
N PHE A 529 1.60 7.91 33.87
CA PHE A 529 1.00 6.67 33.37
C PHE A 529 2.04 5.69 32.82
N LEU A 530 3.11 6.18 32.19
CA LEU A 530 4.22 5.33 31.77
C LEU A 530 4.91 4.67 32.97
N TYR A 531 5.15 5.42 34.04
CA TYR A 531 5.72 4.90 35.29
C TYR A 531 4.78 3.90 35.94
N SER A 532 3.49 4.23 36.03
CA SER A 532 2.47 3.34 36.59
C SER A 532 2.41 2.01 35.83
N TYR A 533 2.41 2.06 34.49
CA TYR A 533 2.45 0.86 33.67
C TYR A 533 3.72 0.03 33.91
N THR A 534 4.88 0.69 33.96
CA THR A 534 6.19 0.04 34.18
C THR A 534 6.29 -0.61 35.57
N GLU A 535 5.82 0.07 36.61
CA GLU A 535 5.75 -0.45 37.99
C GLU A 535 4.77 -1.64 38.08
N ALA A 536 3.63 -1.57 37.39
CA ALA A 536 2.67 -2.67 37.35
C ALA A 536 3.24 -3.90 36.61
N LEU A 537 4.01 -3.71 35.54
CA LEU A 537 4.73 -4.79 34.87
C LEU A 537 5.81 -5.43 35.76
N ALA A 538 6.44 -4.65 36.64
CA ALA A 538 7.41 -5.14 37.61
C ALA A 538 6.78 -5.85 38.82
N GLY A 539 5.44 -5.86 38.93
CA GLY A 539 4.69 -6.45 40.03
C GLY A 539 4.42 -5.49 41.20
N ASP A 540 4.84 -4.23 41.12
CA ASP A 540 4.65 -3.18 42.13
C ASP A 540 3.24 -2.53 42.02
N ASN A 541 2.19 -3.36 41.98
CA ASN A 541 0.80 -2.93 41.74
C ASN A 541 0.32 -1.84 42.71
N SER A 542 0.77 -1.87 43.98
CA SER A 542 0.40 -0.85 44.97
C SER A 542 0.93 0.55 44.60
N LYS A 543 2.17 0.65 44.10
CA LYS A 543 2.74 1.92 43.63
C LYS A 543 2.03 2.40 42.35
N ALA A 544 1.81 1.48 41.41
CA ALA A 544 1.11 1.77 40.17
C ALA A 544 -0.30 2.30 40.42
N GLN A 545 -1.08 1.66 41.31
CA GLN A 545 -2.42 2.11 41.72
C GLN A 545 -2.37 3.47 42.42
N LYS A 546 -1.38 3.71 43.28
CA LYS A 546 -1.19 5.00 43.93
C LYS A 546 -0.98 6.11 42.90
N ARG A 547 -0.13 5.92 41.89
CA ARG A 547 0.07 6.90 40.80
C ARG A 547 -1.22 7.21 40.04
N ILE A 548 -2.03 6.18 39.74
CA ILE A 548 -3.33 6.36 39.07
C ILE A 548 -4.29 7.18 39.95
N ALA A 549 -4.33 6.89 41.24
CA ALA A 549 -5.16 7.62 42.20
C ALA A 549 -4.71 9.09 42.35
N ASP A 550 -3.40 9.32 42.49
CA ASP A 550 -2.81 10.65 42.68
C ASP A 550 -3.06 11.57 41.47
N ILE A 551 -3.11 11.02 40.25
CA ILE A 551 -3.38 11.82 39.04
C ILE A 551 -4.86 11.98 38.71
N LYS A 552 -5.76 11.15 39.28
CA LYS A 552 -7.20 11.21 39.01
C LYS A 552 -7.82 12.62 39.14
N PRO A 553 -7.42 13.50 40.09
CA PRO A 553 -7.93 14.87 40.16
C PRO A 553 -7.64 15.75 38.93
N ARG A 554 -6.67 15.39 38.08
CA ARG A 554 -6.32 16.11 36.84
C ARG A 554 -7.09 15.63 35.61
N VAL A 555 -8.00 14.66 35.77
CA VAL A 555 -8.79 14.11 34.66
C VAL A 555 -9.73 15.18 34.09
N ILE A 556 -9.86 15.21 32.78
CA ILE A 556 -10.85 16.03 32.10
C ILE A 556 -11.98 15.10 31.65
N THR A 557 -13.18 15.31 32.19
CA THR A 557 -14.36 14.53 31.86
C THR A 557 -15.33 15.37 31.02
N LYS A 558 -15.70 14.88 29.84
CA LYS A 558 -16.68 15.51 28.96
C LYS A 558 -17.51 14.46 28.23
N ASP A 559 -18.84 14.53 28.33
CA ASP A 559 -19.77 13.64 27.62
C ASP A 559 -19.52 12.13 27.81
N GLY A 560 -19.02 11.73 28.98
CA GLY A 560 -18.66 10.33 29.29
C GLY A 560 -17.33 9.87 28.68
N ILE A 561 -16.50 10.81 28.23
CA ILE A 561 -15.12 10.65 27.80
C ILE A 561 -14.21 11.20 28.90
N GLU A 562 -13.18 10.46 29.27
CA GLU A 562 -12.11 10.92 30.16
C GLU A 562 -10.80 10.97 29.40
N TYR A 563 -10.00 12.02 29.63
CA TYR A 563 -8.65 12.12 29.09
C TYR A 563 -7.78 13.07 29.92
N TYR A 564 -6.47 13.00 29.71
CA TYR A 564 -5.49 13.85 30.35
C TYR A 564 -4.79 14.69 29.30
N ARG A 565 -4.59 15.99 29.58
CA ARG A 565 -3.80 16.88 28.73
C ARG A 565 -2.43 17.09 29.33
N ASN A 566 -1.41 16.90 28.50
CA ASN A 566 -0.05 17.28 28.85
C ASN A 566 0.12 18.80 28.64
N PRO A 567 0.73 19.54 29.59
CA PRO A 567 1.10 20.93 29.39
C PRO A 567 1.99 21.07 28.14
N ASN A 568 1.62 21.94 27.19
CA ASN A 568 2.29 22.09 25.89
C ASN A 568 2.31 20.82 25.00
N GLY A 569 1.50 19.81 25.31
CA GLY A 569 1.44 18.56 24.56
C GLY A 569 0.64 18.66 23.26
N THR A 570 1.13 17.97 22.22
CA THR A 570 0.45 17.75 20.93
C THR A 570 -0.78 16.84 21.07
N LYS A 571 -1.51 16.59 19.97
CA LYS A 571 -2.57 15.57 19.98
C LYS A 571 -1.99 14.15 20.17
N THR A 572 -0.83 13.88 19.57
CA THR A 572 -0.16 12.58 19.57
C THR A 572 0.21 12.12 20.99
N ILE A 573 0.87 12.98 21.79
CA ILE A 573 1.21 12.68 23.18
C ILE A 573 -0.02 12.45 24.07
N ASN A 574 -1.14 13.14 23.81
CA ASN A 574 -2.35 12.95 24.61
C ASN A 574 -3.03 11.60 24.30
N VAL A 575 -2.99 11.15 23.03
CA VAL A 575 -3.43 9.80 22.65
C VAL A 575 -2.55 8.76 23.34
N GLU A 576 -1.23 8.92 23.29
CA GLU A 576 -0.30 7.99 23.92
C GLU A 576 -0.48 7.93 25.45
N THR A 577 -0.68 9.09 26.08
CA THR A 577 -0.99 9.21 27.51
C THR A 577 -2.26 8.45 27.87
N ALA A 578 -3.31 8.59 27.07
CA ALA A 578 -4.55 7.85 27.26
C ALA A 578 -4.36 6.34 27.04
N ALA A 579 -3.50 5.94 26.11
CA ALA A 579 -3.18 4.55 25.86
C ALA A 579 -2.43 3.91 27.04
N TYR A 580 -1.40 4.57 27.58
CA TYR A 580 -0.75 4.13 28.82
C TYR A 580 -1.68 4.15 30.02
N ALA A 581 -2.61 5.11 30.11
CA ALA A 581 -3.63 5.11 31.16
C ALA A 581 -4.55 3.89 31.07
N VAL A 582 -4.98 3.49 29.88
CA VAL A 582 -5.75 2.25 29.68
C VAL A 582 -4.91 1.04 30.08
N LEU A 583 -3.69 0.92 29.55
CA LEU A 583 -2.79 -0.20 29.84
C LEU A 583 -2.47 -0.33 31.34
N SER A 584 -2.16 0.78 32.02
CA SER A 584 -1.84 0.76 33.45
C SER A 584 -3.05 0.35 34.29
N ASN A 585 -4.24 0.88 34.00
CA ASN A 585 -5.47 0.51 34.70
C ASN A 585 -5.81 -0.98 34.50
N LEU A 586 -5.68 -1.49 33.27
CA LEU A 586 -5.91 -2.90 32.99
C LEU A 586 -4.88 -3.80 33.69
N GLN A 587 -3.59 -3.41 33.69
CA GLN A 587 -2.51 -4.18 34.30
C GLN A 587 -2.66 -4.30 35.83
N VAL A 588 -3.16 -3.26 36.50
CA VAL A 588 -3.43 -3.31 37.96
C VAL A 588 -4.77 -3.96 38.32
N GLY A 589 -5.53 -4.44 37.34
CA GLY A 589 -6.76 -5.20 37.53
C GLY A 589 -8.05 -4.37 37.65
N ASN A 590 -8.06 -3.10 37.21
CA ASN A 590 -9.29 -2.30 37.19
C ASN A 590 -10.29 -2.84 36.15
N SER A 591 -11.57 -2.57 36.36
CA SER A 591 -12.63 -3.15 35.54
C SER A 591 -12.73 -2.49 34.16
N LYS A 592 -13.38 -3.18 33.21
CA LYS A 592 -13.68 -2.61 31.88
C LYS A 592 -14.49 -1.30 31.96
N GLN A 593 -15.29 -1.10 33.00
CA GLN A 593 -16.10 0.11 33.18
C GLN A 593 -15.24 1.31 33.60
N ASP A 594 -14.17 1.08 34.36
CA ASP A 594 -13.26 2.14 34.81
C ASP A 594 -12.42 2.70 33.64
N VAL A 595 -12.11 1.86 32.65
CA VAL A 595 -11.30 2.25 31.48
C VAL A 595 -12.12 2.68 30.27
N LEU A 596 -13.40 2.32 30.18
CA LEU A 596 -14.26 2.64 29.03
C LEU A 596 -14.26 4.15 28.67
N PRO A 597 -14.31 5.10 29.63
CA PRO A 597 -14.22 6.53 29.30
C PRO A 597 -12.90 6.95 28.63
N LEU A 598 -11.77 6.31 28.97
CA LEU A 598 -10.47 6.53 28.33
C LEU A 598 -10.43 5.90 26.93
N VAL A 599 -11.04 4.73 26.77
CA VAL A 599 -11.15 4.06 25.46
C VAL A 599 -12.05 4.84 24.49
N ARG A 600 -13.10 5.51 24.99
CA ARG A 600 -13.89 6.46 24.20
C ARG A 600 -13.03 7.61 23.67
N TYR A 601 -12.08 8.10 24.48
CA TYR A 601 -11.14 9.12 24.02
C TYR A 601 -10.24 8.56 22.91
N LEU A 602 -9.62 7.40 23.11
CA LEU A 602 -8.78 6.77 22.08
C LEU A 602 -9.54 6.58 20.77
N THR A 603 -10.71 5.93 20.82
CA THR A 603 -11.52 5.68 19.62
C THR A 603 -11.96 6.96 18.91
N SER A 604 -12.17 8.06 19.63
CA SER A 604 -12.50 9.37 19.03
C SER A 604 -11.36 10.05 18.27
N ASN A 605 -10.12 9.59 18.48
CA ASN A 605 -8.92 10.09 17.80
C ASN A 605 -8.40 9.13 16.71
N LEU A 606 -9.16 8.09 16.37
CA LEU A 606 -8.82 7.19 15.26
C LEU A 606 -8.84 7.95 13.93
N ASN A 607 -7.86 7.64 13.09
CA ASN A 607 -7.81 8.10 11.71
C ASN A 607 -8.73 7.21 10.82
N PRO A 608 -8.97 7.58 9.55
CA PRO A 608 -9.85 6.82 8.65
C PRO A 608 -9.44 5.36 8.46
N GLN A 609 -8.15 5.07 8.59
CA GLN A 609 -7.55 3.75 8.41
C GLN A 609 -7.54 2.93 9.70
N GLY A 610 -7.92 3.49 10.85
CA GLY A 610 -7.95 2.77 12.13
C GLY A 610 -6.64 2.81 12.92
N GLY A 611 -5.66 3.61 12.49
CA GLY A 611 -4.54 4.02 13.34
C GLY A 611 -4.78 5.40 13.97
N PHE A 612 -3.70 6.06 14.36
CA PHE A 612 -3.73 7.39 14.97
C PHE A 612 -2.87 8.36 14.16
N TYR A 613 -2.19 9.33 14.78
CA TYR A 613 -1.52 10.40 14.07
C TYR A 613 -0.06 10.08 13.73
N SER A 614 0.64 9.33 14.58
CA SER A 614 2.06 8.97 14.43
C SER A 614 2.30 7.47 14.68
N THR A 615 3.57 7.07 14.81
CA THR A 615 3.93 5.66 14.98
C THR A 615 3.67 5.14 16.39
N GLN A 616 4.15 5.82 17.45
CA GLN A 616 3.94 5.30 18.82
C GLN A 616 2.52 5.44 19.30
N ASP A 617 1.85 6.56 19.05
CA ASP A 617 0.46 6.72 19.46
C ASP A 617 -0.42 5.62 18.82
N THR A 618 -0.09 5.21 17.59
CA THR A 618 -0.70 4.08 16.91
C THR A 618 -0.32 2.75 17.53
N CYS A 619 0.95 2.46 17.77
CA CYS A 619 1.38 1.18 18.33
C CYS A 619 0.85 0.97 19.75
N VAL A 620 1.03 1.95 20.64
CA VAL A 620 0.58 1.89 22.04
C VAL A 620 -0.95 2.00 22.09
N GLY A 621 -1.57 2.83 21.26
CA GLY A 621 -3.01 2.96 21.15
C GLY A 621 -3.69 1.65 20.74
N LEU A 622 -3.17 0.97 19.71
CA LEU A 622 -3.68 -0.35 19.30
C LEU A 622 -3.38 -1.44 20.33
N HIS A 623 -2.25 -1.34 21.05
CA HIS A 623 -1.99 -2.24 22.17
C HIS A 623 -3.01 -2.05 23.32
N ALA A 624 -3.36 -0.81 23.64
CA ALA A 624 -4.41 -0.51 24.61
C ALA A 624 -5.80 -1.00 24.13
N LEU A 625 -6.15 -0.74 22.87
CA LEU A 625 -7.42 -1.15 22.28
C LEU A 625 -7.55 -2.67 22.16
N SER A 626 -6.48 -3.40 21.86
CA SER A 626 -6.48 -4.88 21.84
C SER A 626 -6.71 -5.47 23.22
N ASN A 627 -5.99 -4.99 24.24
CA ASN A 627 -6.19 -5.42 25.63
C ASN A 627 -7.63 -5.15 26.11
N PHE A 628 -8.19 -3.99 25.79
CA PHE A 628 -9.59 -3.69 26.09
C PHE A 628 -10.57 -4.56 25.28
N ALA A 629 -10.32 -4.74 23.98
CA ALA A 629 -11.19 -5.53 23.10
C ALA A 629 -11.27 -6.98 23.56
N MET A 630 -10.19 -7.57 24.09
CA MET A 630 -10.22 -8.93 24.66
C MET A 630 -11.20 -9.05 25.85
N LEU A 631 -11.34 -8.00 26.65
CA LEU A 631 -12.25 -7.99 27.80
C LEU A 631 -13.72 -7.84 27.36
N VAL A 632 -13.99 -7.00 26.36
CA VAL A 632 -15.36 -6.71 25.89
C VAL A 632 -15.85 -7.76 24.88
N TYR A 633 -14.96 -8.45 24.17
CA TYR A 633 -15.36 -9.47 23.18
C TYR A 633 -16.18 -10.62 23.79
N LYS A 634 -16.01 -10.89 25.09
CA LYS A 634 -16.77 -11.92 25.82
C LYS A 634 -18.22 -11.51 26.10
N ASP A 635 -18.55 -10.22 25.98
CA ASP A 635 -19.91 -9.75 26.19
C ASP A 635 -20.78 -10.07 24.97
N PRO A 636 -22.05 -10.48 25.19
CA PRO A 636 -22.98 -10.70 24.10
C PRO A 636 -23.32 -9.37 23.41
N VAL A 637 -23.32 -9.38 22.09
CA VAL A 637 -23.65 -8.22 21.25
C VAL A 637 -24.87 -8.55 20.40
N ASP A 638 -25.91 -7.72 20.51
CA ASP A 638 -27.06 -7.69 19.60
C ASP A 638 -27.60 -6.26 19.52
N ILE A 639 -26.98 -5.46 18.65
CA ILE A 639 -27.25 -4.03 18.51
C ILE A 639 -27.87 -3.77 17.16
N LYS A 640 -28.99 -3.04 17.16
CA LYS A 640 -29.55 -2.46 15.94
C LYS A 640 -29.26 -0.96 15.91
N VAL A 641 -28.63 -0.52 14.82
CA VAL A 641 -28.25 0.87 14.59
C VAL A 641 -29.07 1.42 13.42
N SER A 642 -29.81 2.49 13.66
CA SER A 642 -30.56 3.24 12.64
C SER A 642 -29.87 4.57 12.37
N ILE A 643 -29.54 4.83 11.11
CA ILE A 643 -28.86 6.06 10.67
C ILE A 643 -29.77 6.77 9.68
N THR A 644 -30.17 8.00 10.01
CA THR A 644 -31.06 8.82 9.18
C THR A 644 -30.47 10.21 8.91
N GLY A 645 -30.93 10.88 7.86
CA GLY A 645 -30.52 12.25 7.52
C GLY A 645 -29.32 12.29 6.59
N GLY A 646 -29.57 12.36 5.28
CA GLY A 646 -28.55 12.20 4.23
C GLY A 646 -28.27 10.75 3.83
N ILE A 647 -28.77 9.81 4.63
CA ILE A 647 -28.80 8.36 4.40
C ILE A 647 -30.04 7.79 5.11
N GLN A 648 -30.53 6.62 4.71
CA GLN A 648 -31.57 5.87 5.42
C GLN A 648 -31.17 4.40 5.49
N GLU A 649 -30.39 4.05 6.52
CA GLU A 649 -29.83 2.72 6.69
C GLU A 649 -30.09 2.16 8.09
N ALA A 650 -30.25 0.84 8.16
CA ALA A 650 -30.39 0.09 9.40
C ALA A 650 -29.39 -1.07 9.42
N VAL A 651 -28.46 -1.03 10.37
CA VAL A 651 -27.37 -2.00 10.50
C VAL A 651 -27.60 -2.85 11.74
N GLN A 652 -27.49 -4.17 11.59
CA GLN A 652 -27.49 -5.11 12.71
C GLN A 652 -26.06 -5.55 13.03
N ILE A 653 -25.70 -5.50 14.31
CA ILE A 653 -24.45 -6.02 14.86
C ILE A 653 -24.81 -7.16 15.81
N ASN A 654 -24.32 -8.36 15.53
CA ASN A 654 -24.55 -9.57 16.32
C ASN A 654 -23.26 -10.38 16.45
N GLU A 655 -23.30 -11.50 17.17
CA GLU A 655 -22.14 -12.39 17.39
C GLU A 655 -21.43 -12.86 16.11
N ASN A 656 -22.16 -13.04 15.01
CA ASN A 656 -21.59 -13.53 13.75
C ASN A 656 -20.86 -12.43 12.96
N ASN A 657 -21.26 -11.17 13.13
CA ASN A 657 -20.73 -10.05 12.35
C ASN A 657 -20.06 -8.94 13.19
N LYS A 658 -19.88 -9.12 14.50
CA LYS A 658 -19.30 -8.08 15.38
C LYS A 658 -17.87 -7.65 15.01
N LEU A 659 -17.12 -8.49 14.28
CA LEU A 659 -15.80 -8.14 13.73
C LEU A 659 -15.86 -7.44 12.37
N LEU A 660 -17.00 -7.50 11.68
CA LEU A 660 -17.16 -6.92 10.34
C LEU A 660 -17.35 -5.41 10.45
N VAL A 661 -16.64 -4.67 9.59
CA VAL A 661 -16.87 -3.23 9.37
C VAL A 661 -17.85 -3.07 8.22
N GLN A 662 -19.05 -2.58 8.54
CA GLN A 662 -20.12 -2.34 7.57
C GLN A 662 -20.07 -0.88 7.12
N ARG A 663 -19.58 -0.64 5.89
CA ARG A 663 -19.42 0.70 5.30
C ARG A 663 -20.64 1.08 4.47
N ASN A 664 -21.21 2.25 4.76
CA ASN A 664 -22.36 2.79 4.05
C ASN A 664 -22.05 4.20 3.51
N MET A 665 -22.38 4.46 2.25
CA MET A 665 -22.16 5.76 1.63
C MET A 665 -23.32 6.72 1.96
N VAL A 666 -22.99 7.94 2.36
CA VAL A 666 -23.98 8.99 2.60
C VAL A 666 -24.36 9.62 1.26
N SER A 667 -25.65 9.58 0.92
CA SER A 667 -26.16 10.02 -0.39
C SER A 667 -26.22 11.55 -0.55
N GLN A 668 -26.31 12.30 0.56
CA GLN A 668 -26.39 13.77 0.52
C GLN A 668 -25.43 14.41 1.53
N VAL A 669 -24.60 15.33 1.03
CA VAL A 669 -23.65 16.13 1.82
C VAL A 669 -23.75 17.60 1.35
N PRO A 670 -23.88 18.60 2.24
CA PRO A 670 -23.88 18.50 3.69
C PRO A 670 -25.20 17.95 4.25
N SER A 671 -25.14 17.30 5.41
CA SER A 671 -26.32 16.76 6.09
C SER A 671 -26.07 16.61 7.59
N THR A 672 -27.12 16.36 8.38
CA THR A 672 -27.00 16.01 9.79
C THR A 672 -27.44 14.57 9.97
N LEU A 673 -26.48 13.69 10.24
CA LEU A 673 -26.72 12.30 10.55
C LEU A 673 -27.35 12.21 11.95
N LYS A 674 -28.50 11.54 12.05
CA LYS A 674 -29.14 11.17 13.31
C LYS A 674 -28.97 9.67 13.49
N ILE A 675 -28.23 9.31 14.53
CA ILE A 675 -27.87 7.93 14.86
C ILE A 675 -28.69 7.53 16.08
N GLN A 676 -29.37 6.39 15.99
CA GLN A 676 -30.03 5.74 17.12
C GLN A 676 -29.59 4.29 17.20
N ALA A 677 -29.21 3.81 18.39
CA ALA A 677 -28.83 2.43 18.58
C ALA A 677 -29.48 1.83 19.83
N PHE A 678 -29.91 0.57 19.72
CA PHE A 678 -30.60 -0.16 20.79
C PHE A 678 -30.13 -1.61 20.86
N GLY A 679 -30.18 -2.18 22.06
CA GLY A 679 -29.80 -3.56 22.34
C GLY A 679 -28.51 -3.69 23.19
N PRO A 680 -28.18 -4.91 23.65
CA PRO A 680 -27.00 -5.16 24.47
C PRO A 680 -25.69 -5.11 23.67
N GLY A 681 -24.62 -4.68 24.34
CA GLY A 681 -23.26 -4.63 23.80
C GLY A 681 -22.76 -3.21 23.52
N CYS A 682 -21.56 -3.12 22.95
CA CYS A 682 -20.97 -1.87 22.49
C CYS A 682 -20.63 -1.95 20.99
N GLY A 683 -20.63 -0.81 20.32
CA GLY A 683 -20.22 -0.69 18.93
C GLY A 683 -19.44 0.59 18.68
N LEU A 684 -18.75 0.65 17.55
CA LEU A 684 -18.03 1.80 17.05
C LEU A 684 -18.70 2.28 15.76
N ILE A 685 -19.05 3.56 15.72
CA ILE A 685 -19.46 4.25 14.50
C ILE A 685 -18.38 5.24 14.13
N GLN A 686 -17.90 5.17 12.90
CA GLN A 686 -16.92 6.08 12.35
C GLN A 686 -17.48 6.75 11.11
N THR A 687 -17.55 8.08 11.12
CA THR A 687 -17.99 8.88 9.98
C THR A 687 -16.78 9.56 9.36
N SER A 688 -16.54 9.35 8.07
CA SER A 688 -15.48 10.02 7.31
C SER A 688 -16.08 10.92 6.24
N LEU A 689 -15.66 12.19 6.20
CA LEU A 689 -16.05 13.18 5.21
C LEU A 689 -14.80 13.59 4.42
N ARG A 690 -14.81 13.36 3.11
CA ARG A 690 -13.73 13.75 2.18
C ARG A 690 -14.25 14.82 1.24
N TYR A 691 -13.44 15.83 0.96
CA TYR A 691 -13.73 16.89 -0.01
C TYR A 691 -12.43 17.56 -0.44
N ASN A 692 -12.45 18.32 -1.53
CA ASN A 692 -11.33 19.16 -1.92
C ASN A 692 -11.67 20.64 -1.71
N THR A 693 -10.67 21.45 -1.39
CA THR A 693 -10.79 22.91 -1.25
C THR A 693 -9.98 23.64 -2.31
N ASN A 694 -10.46 24.81 -2.73
CA ASN A 694 -9.73 25.65 -3.69
C ASN A 694 -8.48 26.28 -3.06
N THR A 695 -8.49 26.49 -1.75
CA THR A 695 -7.35 27.02 -1.00
C THR A 695 -6.76 25.96 -0.07
N PRO A 696 -5.45 26.03 0.26
CA PRO A 696 -4.84 25.16 1.25
C PRO A 696 -5.62 25.21 2.58
N PRO A 697 -6.11 24.06 3.11
CA PRO A 697 -6.92 24.04 4.34
C PRO A 697 -6.10 24.26 5.62
N GLU A 698 -4.77 24.25 5.52
CA GLU A 698 -3.84 24.19 6.63
C GLU A 698 -3.40 25.59 7.10
N LYS A 699 -3.12 25.72 8.40
CA LYS A 699 -2.46 26.93 8.92
C LYS A 699 -0.98 26.85 8.58
N GLN A 700 -0.54 27.76 7.71
CA GLN A 700 0.83 27.80 7.20
C GLN A 700 1.87 27.95 8.32
N GLN A 701 2.49 26.84 8.73
CA GLN A 701 3.65 26.81 9.64
C GLN A 701 4.98 26.72 8.88
N PHE A 702 4.92 26.36 7.60
CA PHE A 702 6.06 26.28 6.70
C PHE A 702 5.87 27.23 5.52
N TYR A 703 6.98 27.77 5.03
CA TYR A 703 7.03 28.30 3.68
C TYR A 703 7.26 27.15 2.73
N LEU A 704 6.43 27.04 1.69
CA LEU A 704 6.58 26.05 0.63
C LEU A 704 6.25 26.70 -0.71
N GLN A 705 7.21 26.66 -1.63
CA GLN A 705 7.02 27.10 -3.01
C GLN A 705 7.58 26.03 -3.95
N VAL A 706 6.80 25.65 -4.95
CA VAL A 706 7.23 24.69 -5.98
C VAL A 706 7.03 25.34 -7.34
N THR A 707 7.99 25.15 -8.25
CA THR A 707 7.92 25.68 -9.62
C THR A 707 8.42 24.65 -10.62
N GLY A 708 7.64 24.38 -11.66
CA GLY A 708 8.08 23.59 -12.82
C GLY A 708 8.64 24.48 -13.92
N GLN A 709 9.70 24.04 -14.60
CA GLN A 709 10.31 24.72 -15.73
C GLN A 709 10.59 23.73 -16.86
N CYS A 710 10.18 24.06 -18.09
CA CYS A 710 10.53 23.25 -19.26
C CYS A 710 12.00 23.44 -19.62
N THR A 711 12.76 22.36 -19.80
CA THR A 711 14.18 22.42 -20.24
C THR A 711 14.34 22.20 -21.74
N SER A 712 13.26 21.79 -22.41
CA SER A 712 13.20 21.52 -23.85
C SER A 712 12.13 22.38 -24.51
N ALA A 713 12.30 22.70 -25.80
CA ALA A 713 11.37 23.53 -26.57
C ALA A 713 9.97 22.91 -26.71
N ASP A 714 9.89 21.58 -26.72
CA ASP A 714 8.63 20.81 -26.76
C ASP A 714 8.10 20.44 -25.36
N CYS A 715 8.77 20.92 -24.30
CA CYS A 715 8.50 20.60 -22.90
C CYS A 715 8.33 19.10 -22.62
N LYS A 716 9.03 18.24 -23.38
CA LYS A 716 9.10 16.80 -23.08
C LYS A 716 9.95 16.52 -21.86
N GLN A 717 10.91 17.39 -21.59
CA GLN A 717 11.77 17.37 -20.43
C GLN A 717 11.62 18.69 -19.66
N GLY A 718 11.68 18.59 -18.34
CA GLY A 718 11.62 19.73 -17.45
C GLY A 718 12.31 19.46 -16.13
N LYS A 719 12.28 20.48 -15.28
CA LYS A 719 12.78 20.46 -13.90
C LYS A 719 11.73 20.97 -12.95
N ILE A 720 11.65 20.38 -11.77
CA ILE A 720 10.88 20.91 -10.64
C ILE A 720 11.86 21.43 -9.61
N THR A 721 11.72 22.69 -9.23
CA THR A 721 12.47 23.34 -8.16
C THR A 721 11.54 23.60 -6.99
N THR A 722 11.96 23.20 -5.79
CA THR A 722 11.19 23.36 -4.56
C THR A 722 11.96 24.20 -3.56
N PHE A 723 11.28 25.13 -2.89
CA PHE A 723 11.79 25.93 -1.79
C PHE A 723 10.98 25.65 -0.53
N VAL A 724 11.68 25.43 0.59
CA VAL A 724 11.04 25.12 1.88
C VAL A 724 11.78 25.76 3.05
N SER A 725 11.03 26.24 4.05
CA SER A 725 11.56 26.66 5.36
C SER A 725 10.49 26.62 6.44
N TYR A 726 10.89 26.61 7.71
CA TYR A 726 9.98 26.67 8.85
C TYR A 726 9.76 28.13 9.28
N LEU A 727 8.51 28.55 9.46
CA LEU A 727 8.17 29.96 9.69
C LEU A 727 8.35 30.44 11.15
N PRO A 728 8.04 29.63 12.19
CA PRO A 728 8.21 30.06 13.57
C PRO A 728 9.66 30.44 13.89
N LYS A 729 9.88 31.73 14.16
CA LYS A 729 11.22 32.31 14.37
C LYS A 729 11.95 31.65 15.55
N GLY A 730 13.21 31.29 15.33
CA GLY A 730 14.08 30.72 16.36
C GLY A 730 13.70 29.31 16.78
N LYS A 731 12.81 28.66 16.01
CA LYS A 731 12.43 27.26 16.17
C LYS A 731 12.82 26.48 14.94
N ILE A 732 12.93 25.17 15.11
CA ILE A 732 13.23 24.21 14.06
C ILE A 732 12.09 23.19 14.08
N ALA A 733 11.56 22.84 12.90
CA ALA A 733 10.66 21.71 12.78
C ALA A 733 11.48 20.42 12.84
N GLY A 734 10.94 19.37 13.45
CA GLY A 734 11.60 18.07 13.51
C GLY A 734 11.59 17.38 12.16
N MET A 735 11.49 16.05 12.16
CA MET A 735 11.39 15.30 10.90
C MET A 735 10.25 15.88 10.06
N SER A 736 10.59 16.36 8.87
CA SER A 736 9.63 16.97 7.98
C SER A 736 9.58 16.19 6.68
N VAL A 737 8.40 16.11 6.08
CA VAL A 737 8.19 15.44 4.80
C VAL A 737 7.68 16.46 3.80
N VAL A 738 8.31 16.51 2.63
CA VAL A 738 7.83 17.27 1.48
C VAL A 738 7.32 16.27 0.45
N GLN A 739 6.07 16.46 0.06
CA GLN A 739 5.29 15.62 -0.81
C GLN A 739 4.90 16.43 -2.05
N ILE A 740 5.36 16.04 -3.23
CA ILE A 740 5.12 16.78 -4.48
C ILE A 740 4.39 15.87 -5.45
N LYS A 741 3.08 16.08 -5.62
CA LYS A 741 2.26 15.34 -6.57
C LYS A 741 2.52 15.89 -7.97
N MET A 742 2.82 15.02 -8.93
CA MET A 742 3.07 15.45 -10.30
C MET A 742 1.80 15.95 -10.98
N ILE A 743 1.97 16.84 -11.95
CA ILE A 743 0.92 17.23 -12.89
C ILE A 743 0.58 16.04 -13.78
N THR A 744 -0.69 15.89 -14.15
CA THR A 744 -1.15 14.83 -15.05
C THR A 744 -0.29 14.74 -16.32
N GLY A 745 0.17 13.53 -16.62
CA GLY A 745 1.01 13.25 -17.80
C GLY A 745 2.50 13.56 -17.63
N ILE A 746 2.93 14.08 -16.47
CA ILE A 746 4.35 14.27 -16.11
C ILE A 746 4.76 13.21 -15.08
N SER A 747 5.96 12.65 -15.25
CA SER A 747 6.56 11.66 -14.34
C SER A 747 7.97 12.11 -13.91
N PRO A 748 8.38 11.86 -12.66
CA PRO A 748 9.72 12.19 -12.21
C PRO A 748 10.75 11.19 -12.75
N VAL A 749 11.92 11.71 -13.14
CA VAL A 749 13.05 10.87 -13.53
C VAL A 749 13.67 10.27 -12.27
N ARG A 750 13.44 8.97 -12.03
CA ARG A 750 13.81 8.29 -10.78
C ARG A 750 15.28 8.47 -10.37
N ASP A 751 16.20 8.49 -11.34
CA ASP A 751 17.63 8.65 -11.06
C ASP A 751 17.99 10.06 -10.60
N SER A 752 17.27 11.10 -11.04
CA SER A 752 17.49 12.47 -10.55
C SER A 752 16.99 12.63 -9.11
N VAL A 753 15.85 12.01 -8.77
CA VAL A 753 15.30 11.99 -7.41
C VAL A 753 16.24 11.26 -6.44
N LYS A 754 16.79 10.09 -6.82
CA LYS A 754 17.75 9.35 -5.97
C LYS A 754 19.00 10.16 -5.64
N LYS A 755 19.45 11.03 -6.55
CA LYS A 755 20.62 11.90 -6.32
C LYS A 755 20.38 12.95 -5.24
N LEU A 756 19.12 13.34 -4.98
CA LEU A 756 18.79 14.33 -3.95
C LEU A 756 19.33 13.93 -2.57
N ALA A 757 19.19 12.65 -2.21
CA ALA A 757 19.65 12.11 -0.93
C ALA A 757 21.16 11.82 -0.90
N SER A 758 21.81 11.71 -2.08
CA SER A 758 23.24 11.45 -2.19
C SER A 758 24.07 12.74 -2.26
N ASP A 759 23.43 13.90 -2.43
CA ASP A 759 24.11 15.19 -2.52
C ASP A 759 24.47 15.70 -1.12
N PRO A 760 25.76 15.84 -0.78
CA PRO A 760 26.20 16.32 0.53
C PRO A 760 25.79 17.76 0.84
N ASN A 761 25.35 18.54 -0.15
CA ASN A 761 24.84 19.91 0.06
C ASN A 761 23.35 19.94 0.40
N ASN A 762 22.62 18.84 0.24
CA ASN A 762 21.23 18.72 0.63
C ASN A 762 21.13 18.04 2.00
N ILE A 763 20.17 18.47 2.82
CA ILE A 763 19.84 17.78 4.08
C ILE A 763 18.76 16.70 3.90
N ILE A 764 18.40 16.40 2.64
CA ILE A 764 17.44 15.37 2.28
C ILE A 764 18.08 14.03 2.62
N ILE A 765 17.45 13.28 3.51
CA ILE A 765 17.99 12.00 3.96
C ILE A 765 17.57 10.88 3.03
N ARG A 766 16.38 11.02 2.46
CA ARG A 766 15.75 10.03 1.62
C ARG A 766 14.80 10.72 0.66
N ALA A 767 14.74 10.22 -0.57
CA ALA A 767 13.79 10.67 -1.57
C ALA A 767 13.24 9.45 -2.32
N ASP A 768 11.93 9.29 -2.31
CA ASP A 768 11.22 8.20 -2.97
C ASP A 768 10.25 8.71 -4.03
N VAL A 769 9.90 7.83 -4.97
CA VAL A 769 8.82 8.05 -5.95
C VAL A 769 7.77 6.98 -5.72
N GLU A 770 6.55 7.40 -5.37
CA GLU A 770 5.40 6.53 -5.08
C GLU A 770 4.15 7.17 -5.71
N ASP A 771 3.31 6.40 -6.42
CA ASP A 771 2.04 6.87 -7.01
C ASP A 771 2.09 8.21 -7.78
N ASN A 772 3.12 8.39 -8.61
CA ASN A 772 3.39 9.64 -9.35
C ASN A 772 3.58 10.88 -8.44
N GLN A 773 4.12 10.66 -7.26
CA GLN A 773 4.48 11.66 -6.26
C GLN A 773 5.95 11.49 -5.86
N VAL A 774 6.65 12.60 -5.65
CA VAL A 774 7.99 12.62 -5.05
C VAL A 774 7.86 12.91 -3.57
N ILE A 775 8.49 12.09 -2.73
CA ILE A 775 8.43 12.18 -1.28
C ILE A 775 9.86 12.36 -0.76
N CYS A 776 10.17 13.54 -0.21
CA CYS A 776 11.47 13.88 0.35
C CYS A 776 11.38 13.96 1.88
N TYR A 777 12.33 13.33 2.58
CA TYR A 777 12.41 13.31 4.03
C TYR A 777 13.58 14.14 4.53
N PHE A 778 13.32 14.96 5.56
CA PHE A 778 14.27 15.89 6.16
C PHE A 778 14.42 15.58 7.65
N TRP A 779 15.63 15.73 8.20
CA TRP A 779 15.85 15.59 9.65
C TRP A 779 15.15 16.69 10.42
N GLU A 780 15.31 17.88 9.89
CA GLU A 780 14.82 19.10 10.48
C GLU A 780 14.71 20.17 9.40
N ILE A 781 13.76 21.07 9.53
CA ILE A 781 13.66 22.25 8.68
C ILE A 781 13.75 23.47 9.58
N SER A 782 14.80 24.27 9.39
CA SER A 782 15.03 25.50 10.13
C SER A 782 14.36 26.70 9.44
N ASN A 783 14.56 27.89 10.00
CA ASN A 783 14.13 29.14 9.36
C ASN A 783 14.90 29.50 8.08
N ASN A 784 16.01 28.80 7.77
CA ASN A 784 16.79 29.05 6.55
C ASN A 784 16.08 28.49 5.33
N TYR A 785 16.03 29.26 4.25
CA TYR A 785 15.48 28.80 2.98
C TYR A 785 16.35 27.70 2.38
N MET A 786 15.70 26.59 2.06
CA MET A 786 16.29 25.48 1.36
C MET A 786 15.72 25.39 -0.04
N SER A 787 16.53 24.94 -0.99
CA SER A 787 16.05 24.59 -2.32
C SER A 787 16.61 23.26 -2.80
N PHE A 788 15.81 22.49 -3.51
CA PHE A 788 16.26 21.29 -4.22
C PHE A 788 15.53 21.14 -5.56
N GLU A 789 16.13 20.42 -6.50
CA GLU A 789 15.57 20.22 -7.83
C GLU A 789 15.75 18.79 -8.34
N PHE A 790 14.80 18.34 -9.16
CA PHE A 790 14.87 17.06 -9.87
C PHE A 790 14.26 17.17 -11.26
N ASP A 791 14.67 16.25 -12.14
CA ASP A 791 14.24 16.21 -13.54
C ASP A 791 12.91 15.46 -13.67
N VAL A 792 12.09 15.91 -14.62
CA VAL A 792 10.82 15.28 -14.99
C VAL A 792 10.72 15.09 -16.49
N GLU A 793 9.86 14.16 -16.90
CA GLU A 793 9.56 13.88 -18.30
C GLU A 793 8.05 13.79 -18.55
N LYS A 794 7.63 14.20 -19.75
CA LYS A 794 6.25 14.11 -20.20
C LYS A 794 5.99 12.72 -20.78
N VAL A 795 5.13 11.95 -20.14
CA VAL A 795 4.75 10.58 -20.52
C VAL A 795 3.46 10.58 -21.33
N VAL A 796 2.51 11.47 -21.01
CA VAL A 796 1.21 11.57 -21.69
C VAL A 796 0.93 13.01 -22.08
N GLU A 797 0.29 13.20 -23.24
CA GLU A 797 -0.15 14.51 -23.70
C GLU A 797 -1.46 14.92 -23.05
N VAL A 798 -1.37 15.98 -22.23
CA VAL A 798 -2.48 16.65 -21.57
C VAL A 798 -2.50 18.11 -21.98
N GLU A 799 -3.68 18.60 -22.35
CA GLU A 799 -4.00 19.99 -22.66
C GLU A 799 -4.74 20.59 -21.46
N ASN A 800 -4.43 21.85 -21.13
CA ASN A 800 -4.95 22.55 -19.95
C ASN A 800 -4.80 21.74 -18.65
N PRO A 801 -3.59 21.24 -18.33
CA PRO A 801 -3.40 20.49 -17.09
C PRO A 801 -3.70 21.39 -15.88
N GLN A 802 -4.37 20.81 -14.88
CA GLN A 802 -4.60 21.46 -13.61
C GLN A 802 -3.28 21.57 -12.85
N PRO A 803 -3.14 22.55 -11.93
CA PRO A 803 -1.95 22.70 -11.12
C PRO A 803 -1.66 21.42 -10.30
N GLY A 804 -0.39 21.04 -10.25
CA GLY A 804 0.07 20.01 -9.33
C GLY A 804 0.04 20.54 -7.90
N THR A 805 -0.07 19.66 -6.91
CA THR A 805 -0.08 20.03 -5.49
C THR A 805 1.19 19.58 -4.80
N ALA A 806 1.63 20.36 -3.82
CA ALA A 806 2.71 20.00 -2.94
C ALA A 806 2.34 20.32 -1.50
N LYS A 807 2.80 19.48 -0.58
CA LYS A 807 2.54 19.59 0.86
C LYS A 807 3.83 19.37 1.64
N VAL A 808 4.05 20.18 2.66
CA VAL A 808 5.07 19.96 3.68
C VAL A 808 4.39 19.84 5.03
N PHE A 809 4.85 18.92 5.86
CA PHE A 809 4.37 18.78 7.23
C PHE A 809 5.47 18.24 8.13
N ASP A 810 5.37 18.59 9.41
CA ASP A 810 6.11 17.89 10.46
C ASP A 810 5.47 16.51 10.64
N TYR A 811 6.28 15.45 10.60
CA TYR A 811 5.81 14.07 10.64
C TYR A 811 5.05 13.75 11.94
N TYR A 812 5.44 14.38 13.06
CA TYR A 812 4.96 14.03 14.40
C TYR A 812 3.95 15.02 14.95
N ALA A 813 3.84 16.18 14.32
CA ALA A 813 2.72 17.09 14.45
C ALA A 813 2.20 17.46 13.05
N PRO A 814 1.48 16.56 12.34
CA PRO A 814 0.97 16.84 11.00
C PRO A 814 0.04 18.06 10.91
N GLU A 815 -0.49 18.52 12.06
CA GLU A 815 -1.18 19.82 12.17
C GLU A 815 -0.29 21.03 11.84
N TYR A 816 1.03 20.88 11.90
CA TYR A 816 2.01 21.84 11.43
C TYR A 816 2.35 21.49 9.99
N SER A 817 1.74 22.22 9.06
CA SER A 817 1.85 21.93 7.65
C SER A 817 1.68 23.17 6.79
N ALA A 818 1.98 23.03 5.51
CA ALA A 818 1.65 23.97 4.48
C ALA A 818 1.46 23.22 3.16
N SER A 819 0.49 23.66 2.37
CA SER A 819 0.26 23.16 1.02
C SER A 819 0.32 24.29 0.01
N THR A 820 0.76 23.98 -1.21
CA THR A 820 0.83 24.92 -2.33
C THR A 820 0.51 24.20 -3.64
N SER A 821 0.10 24.97 -4.65
CA SER A 821 -0.09 24.47 -6.01
C SER A 821 1.01 25.01 -6.93
N TYR A 822 1.40 24.25 -7.96
CA TYR A 822 2.40 24.68 -8.91
C TYR A 822 2.03 24.31 -10.36
N THR A 823 2.62 25.05 -11.29
CA THR A 823 2.46 24.85 -12.73
C THR A 823 3.84 24.85 -13.40
N PHE A 824 3.89 24.39 -14.66
CA PHE A 824 5.08 24.53 -15.49
C PHE A 824 5.09 25.89 -16.19
N LYS A 825 6.21 26.60 -16.06
CA LYS A 825 6.48 27.78 -16.88
C LYS A 825 7.21 27.34 -18.14
N ASN A 826 6.77 27.83 -19.29
CA ASN A 826 7.52 27.72 -20.53
C ASN A 826 8.79 28.56 -20.41
N SER A 827 9.95 27.98 -20.72
CA SER A 827 11.25 28.65 -20.68
C SER A 827 11.47 29.68 -21.79
N VAL A 828 10.41 30.02 -22.54
CA VAL A 828 10.45 31.02 -23.60
C VAL A 828 9.47 32.14 -23.25
N SER A 829 9.96 33.10 -22.47
CA SER A 829 9.57 34.50 -22.59
C SER A 829 10.88 35.29 -22.63
N PRO A 830 11.07 36.17 -23.64
CA PRO A 830 12.31 36.90 -23.85
C PRO A 830 12.65 37.86 -22.71
#